data_AF-A0A524D7T7-F1
#
_entry.id   AF-A0A524D7T7-F1
#
_cell.length_a   1.000
_cell.length_b   1.000
_cell.length_c   1.000
_cell.angle_alpha   90.00
_cell.angle_beta   90.00
_cell.angle_gamma   90.00
#
_symmetry.space_group_name_H-M   'P 1'
#
loop_
_entity.id
_entity.type
_entity.pdbx_description
1 polymer ?
#
loop_
_entity_poly.entity_id
_entity_poly.type
_entity_poly.pdbx_seq_one_letter_code
_entity_poly.pdbx_strand_id
1 'polypeptide(L)'
;MSGSETNKDISPKRKRMMDMIVALGGLREEETIPQSQVDQELANLKNKLSPLMESILSFPGLYFKEFLKHAERIDFTKEIGDLLLLSSAADRIDNAVTSAEIDGLNEILRILRQSELAMKEQAEKSDSLNKAVDDIKSSLDGNPEAALAKLQKLGIKTRYGDPPCYLACPAGVHGQKFVNLTRDGHFKEGMEHMRDVYPFAGTLGRVCSAPCETKCQRGRIDQPVSIRNLHRFLADYEMSRGPFKTVKPKLDKDKKVAVVGAGPAGIACAYDLVRMGYPVTIFESREKTGGLLRYGIPEYRLPHNIIDYEVAFVESLGVEIKTGSSVKEPGSLLKKGYDAVFIATGAWASRKLRVDGEDAKGVFHALEFLEDVNNGKRVKLGKKVAIIGGGNAAIDSARVSHRLGAEEVLIVYRRSREEMPAIPEEIHEAELEGIKLHILSSPVKILESGGKVTGLRCIKMELGEPDESGRRRPVPIPDSEFDIDLDAVVVAIGQGIDEKDYFSDVEYSRWGWINADENTLQTCLDGIFAGGDCVTGPSTVVDAVGSGKQAALSISRYLQGEDTESVATDEVRIAASVEIEMSQATEDRRAEMPALKPSKRGGFDEVELGFKRKTAKIEADRCINCSLSNMGVNVYGERLDPEVLETMMETYVQDEAEKGLLYLLIREQGATTVDVLAKKTGLPKDRIFLHMVTLKRNEVLTTLGEDRGYIIYDVQRTPSTLELALRDISDLALKLAEAKTELEKITEEIRPQDIGRLANALETFSRARDKLEGVEVDGSIVAGTALKSVEEKVRSAVLLTYRTRAKLPSTRPKVSVSDLKDLDVPSVLEEYKSQMGYAPLLGFGTIEWKHSRCLGCKSCEISCPEDAIELKPVLRLPEIFEFTDEEMDELPVNRALFYETVKSLATNKPSDNVLVPEDAPGFGTVEVDLWLCVACRTCVRRCPGPEDGALELELKWSLPEVVKKITSET
;
A
#
# COMPACT_ATOMS: atom_id res chain seq x y z
N MET A 1 -14.38 83.85 -1.86
CA MET A 1 -13.35 84.23 -0.88
C MET A 1 -12.33 83.10 -0.89
N SER A 2 -11.29 83.18 -1.71
CA SER A 2 -10.00 83.87 -1.46
C SER A 2 -9.16 83.18 -0.37
N GLY A 3 -8.00 82.66 -0.77
CA GLY A 3 -6.94 82.12 0.10
C GLY A 3 -6.67 80.64 -0.21
N SER A 4 -5.91 80.30 -1.25
CA SER A 4 -4.44 80.25 -1.29
C SER A 4 -3.83 79.28 -0.28
N GLU A 5 -3.55 78.06 -0.71
CA GLU A 5 -2.40 77.31 -0.21
C GLU A 5 -1.82 76.40 -1.32
N THR A 6 -0.68 76.86 -1.83
CA THR A 6 0.42 76.12 -2.48
C THR A 6 0.10 75.14 -3.62
N ASN A 7 0.35 75.65 -4.83
CA ASN A 7 0.59 74.90 -6.05
C ASN A 7 1.82 73.97 -5.84
N LYS A 8 1.62 72.67 -5.61
CA LYS A 8 2.70 71.68 -5.80
C LYS A 8 2.87 71.47 -7.29
N ASP A 9 4.02 71.88 -7.80
CA ASP A 9 4.40 71.73 -9.20
C ASP A 9 4.14 70.29 -9.69
N ILE A 10 3.35 70.16 -10.75
CA ILE A 10 2.98 68.85 -11.30
C ILE A 10 4.26 68.21 -11.81
N SER A 11 4.57 67.00 -11.31
CA SER A 11 5.81 66.33 -11.67
C SER A 11 5.92 66.14 -13.20
N PRO A 12 7.13 66.24 -13.77
CA PRO A 12 7.37 66.03 -15.21
C PRO A 12 6.89 64.67 -15.75
N LYS A 13 6.64 63.70 -14.85
CA LYS A 13 6.05 62.39 -15.14
C LYS A 13 4.53 62.49 -15.35
N ARG A 14 3.82 63.25 -14.51
CA ARG A 14 2.37 63.47 -14.61
C ARG A 14 1.97 64.28 -15.85
N LYS A 15 2.80 65.26 -16.25
CA LYS A 15 2.56 66.07 -17.44
C LYS A 15 2.61 65.23 -18.72
N ARG A 16 3.61 64.35 -18.84
CA ARG A 16 3.77 63.41 -19.97
C ARG A 16 2.63 62.40 -20.08
N MET A 17 2.04 61.99 -18.96
CA MET A 17 0.91 61.05 -18.94
C MET A 17 -0.40 61.69 -19.40
N MET A 18 -0.64 62.97 -19.04
CA MET A 18 -1.79 63.73 -19.56
C MET A 18 -1.67 64.04 -21.05
N ASP A 19 -0.47 64.40 -21.51
CA ASP A 19 -0.22 64.64 -22.94
C ASP A 19 -0.49 63.37 -23.78
N MET A 20 -0.28 62.19 -23.20
CA MET A 20 -0.54 60.90 -23.84
C MET A 20 -2.04 60.53 -23.89
N ILE A 21 -2.82 60.89 -22.87
CA ILE A 21 -4.27 60.63 -22.81
C ILE A 21 -5.02 61.54 -23.80
N VAL A 22 -4.59 62.79 -23.93
CA VAL A 22 -5.15 63.75 -24.90
C VAL A 22 -4.80 63.32 -26.34
N ALA A 23 -3.61 62.75 -26.56
CA ALA A 23 -3.18 62.23 -27.86
C ALA A 23 -3.95 60.98 -28.34
N LEU A 24 -4.64 60.25 -27.44
CA LEU A 24 -5.33 58.98 -27.75
C LEU A 24 -6.86 59.09 -27.97
N GLY A 25 -7.42 60.31 -27.98
CA GLY A 25 -8.69 60.61 -28.66
C GLY A 25 -9.99 59.97 -28.14
N GLY A 26 -10.10 59.65 -26.84
CA GLY A 26 -11.12 58.71 -26.33
C GLY A 26 -12.30 59.23 -25.49
N LEU A 27 -12.86 60.43 -25.71
CA LEU A 27 -14.13 60.83 -25.08
C LEU A 27 -15.09 61.46 -26.10
N ARG A 28 -16.11 60.70 -26.54
CA ARG A 28 -17.32 61.23 -27.19
C ARG A 28 -18.53 60.91 -26.29
N GLU A 29 -19.41 61.89 -26.09
CA GLU A 29 -20.69 61.76 -25.36
C GLU A 29 -21.74 61.08 -26.25
N GLU A 30 -22.56 60.18 -25.68
CA GLU A 30 -23.74 59.57 -26.34
C GLU A 30 -25.03 60.13 -25.71
N GLU A 31 -26.03 60.41 -26.55
CA GLU A 31 -27.31 61.09 -26.26
C GLU A 31 -28.28 60.27 -25.38
N THR A 32 -29.12 60.96 -24.58
CA THR A 32 -30.17 60.38 -23.70
C THR A 32 -31.35 59.77 -24.48
N ILE A 33 -31.71 58.52 -24.18
CA ILE A 33 -32.82 57.78 -24.82
C ILE A 33 -34.19 58.20 -24.23
N PRO A 34 -35.27 58.41 -25.04
CA PRO A 34 -36.60 58.75 -24.55
C PRO A 34 -37.29 57.65 -23.71
N GLN A 35 -38.05 58.03 -22.67
CA GLN A 35 -38.79 57.11 -21.79
C GLN A 35 -39.78 56.19 -22.54
N SER A 36 -40.40 56.68 -23.61
CA SER A 36 -41.29 55.88 -24.46
C SER A 36 -40.60 54.67 -25.11
N GLN A 37 -39.29 54.77 -25.37
CA GLN A 37 -38.48 53.70 -25.94
C GLN A 37 -38.08 52.66 -24.86
N VAL A 38 -37.89 53.11 -23.62
CA VAL A 38 -37.67 52.24 -22.45
C VAL A 38 -38.89 51.37 -22.18
N ASP A 39 -40.08 51.98 -22.17
CA ASP A 39 -41.35 51.28 -21.92
C ASP A 39 -41.66 50.27 -23.04
N GLN A 40 -41.31 50.61 -24.29
CA GLN A 40 -41.47 49.71 -25.44
C GLN A 40 -40.53 48.49 -25.39
N GLU A 41 -39.26 48.66 -24.98
CA GLU A 41 -38.32 47.56 -24.83
C GLU A 41 -38.70 46.63 -23.65
N LEU A 42 -39.26 47.19 -22.57
CA LEU A 42 -39.80 46.41 -21.45
C LEU A 42 -41.06 45.61 -21.84
N ALA A 43 -41.99 46.22 -22.57
CA ALA A 43 -43.17 45.51 -23.10
C ALA A 43 -42.77 44.37 -24.06
N ASN A 44 -41.77 44.60 -24.90
CA ASN A 44 -41.21 43.59 -25.79
C ASN A 44 -40.53 42.44 -25.02
N LEU A 45 -39.80 42.75 -23.93
CA LEU A 45 -39.22 41.74 -23.06
C LEU A 45 -40.32 40.88 -22.43
N LYS A 46 -41.35 41.49 -21.83
CA LYS A 46 -42.48 40.77 -21.21
C LYS A 46 -43.16 39.81 -22.18
N ASN A 47 -43.47 40.27 -23.40
CA ASN A 47 -44.11 39.44 -24.43
C ASN A 47 -43.25 38.24 -24.87
N LYS A 48 -41.93 38.39 -24.92
CA LYS A 48 -41.00 37.32 -25.31
C LYS A 48 -40.64 36.38 -24.16
N LEU A 49 -40.67 36.87 -22.92
CA LEU A 49 -40.35 36.11 -21.72
C LEU A 49 -41.52 35.22 -21.29
N SER A 50 -42.76 35.71 -21.41
CA SER A 50 -43.98 35.01 -20.97
C SER A 50 -44.09 33.54 -21.41
N PRO A 51 -43.87 33.15 -22.69
CA PRO A 51 -43.96 31.75 -23.11
C PRO A 51 -42.80 30.86 -22.60
N LEU A 52 -41.70 31.45 -22.10
CA LEU A 52 -40.57 30.73 -21.53
C LEU A 52 -40.74 30.49 -20.03
N MET A 53 -41.42 31.41 -19.33
CA MET A 53 -41.55 31.42 -17.87
C MET A 53 -42.27 30.18 -17.32
N GLU A 54 -43.34 29.72 -17.98
CA GLU A 54 -44.08 28.53 -17.53
C GLU A 54 -43.19 27.28 -17.46
N SER A 55 -42.29 27.10 -18.43
CA SER A 55 -41.34 25.98 -18.42
C SER A 55 -40.20 26.16 -17.41
N ILE A 56 -39.77 27.40 -17.16
CA ILE A 56 -38.67 27.70 -16.23
C ILE A 56 -39.15 27.53 -14.78
N LEU A 57 -40.37 28.00 -14.46
CA LEU A 57 -40.95 27.90 -13.12
C LEU A 57 -41.38 26.46 -12.74
N SER A 58 -41.72 25.62 -13.73
CA SER A 58 -42.11 24.21 -13.50
C SER A 58 -40.92 23.25 -13.42
N PHE A 59 -39.74 23.64 -13.92
CA PHE A 59 -38.54 22.80 -13.95
C PHE A 59 -38.11 22.25 -12.58
N PRO A 60 -38.03 23.05 -11.50
CA PRO A 60 -37.58 22.54 -10.19
C PRO A 60 -38.45 21.37 -9.71
N GLY A 61 -39.78 21.49 -9.82
CA GLY A 61 -40.71 20.43 -9.41
C GLY A 61 -40.57 19.16 -10.25
N LEU A 62 -40.35 19.28 -11.56
CA LEU A 62 -40.09 18.13 -12.43
C LEU A 62 -38.78 17.42 -12.05
N TYR A 63 -37.73 18.18 -11.72
CA TYR A 63 -36.43 17.62 -11.32
C TYR A 63 -36.53 16.85 -10.01
N PHE A 64 -37.04 17.47 -8.93
CA PHE A 64 -37.11 16.84 -7.61
C PHE A 64 -38.05 15.64 -7.56
N LYS A 65 -39.10 15.63 -8.41
CA LYS A 65 -39.98 14.46 -8.56
C LYS A 65 -39.28 13.26 -9.21
N GLU A 66 -38.43 13.48 -10.20
CA GLU A 66 -37.60 12.41 -10.79
C GLU A 66 -36.49 11.97 -9.82
N PHE A 67 -35.84 12.92 -9.13
CA PHE A 67 -34.88 12.60 -8.07
C PHE A 67 -35.48 11.67 -7.02
N LEU A 68 -36.69 11.98 -6.55
CA LEU A 68 -37.40 11.16 -5.57
C LEU A 68 -37.61 9.71 -6.06
N LYS A 69 -37.99 9.51 -7.33
CA LYS A 69 -38.14 8.15 -7.90
C LYS A 69 -36.83 7.36 -7.89
N HIS A 70 -35.71 8.03 -8.16
CA HIS A 70 -34.39 7.41 -8.09
C HIS A 70 -34.00 7.12 -6.64
N ALA A 71 -34.24 8.07 -5.72
CA ALA A 71 -33.92 7.95 -4.31
C ALA A 71 -34.69 6.82 -3.61
N GLU A 72 -35.98 6.64 -3.92
CA GLU A 72 -36.81 5.54 -3.39
C GLU A 72 -36.37 4.16 -3.88
N ARG A 73 -35.83 4.06 -5.10
CA ARG A 73 -35.41 2.78 -5.69
C ARG A 73 -34.18 2.18 -5.01
N ILE A 74 -33.26 3.02 -4.54
CA ILE A 74 -31.98 2.60 -3.98
C ILE A 74 -31.89 2.77 -2.46
N ASP A 75 -32.97 3.20 -1.81
CA ASP A 75 -32.99 3.53 -0.38
C ASP A 75 -31.83 4.50 -0.04
N PHE A 76 -31.77 5.63 -0.77
CA PHE A 76 -30.62 6.55 -0.87
C PHE A 76 -30.04 7.01 0.48
N THR A 77 -30.83 6.96 1.55
CA THR A 77 -30.40 7.34 2.89
C THR A 77 -29.65 6.25 3.66
N LYS A 78 -29.72 4.98 3.25
CA LYS A 78 -28.97 3.88 3.90
C LYS A 78 -27.45 4.00 3.77
N GLU A 79 -26.98 4.62 2.71
CA GLU A 79 -25.55 4.77 2.42
C GLU A 79 -24.96 6.08 2.96
N ILE A 80 -25.78 6.89 3.65
CA ILE A 80 -25.37 8.14 4.26
C ILE A 80 -24.89 7.84 5.69
N GLY A 81 -23.59 8.01 5.92
CA GLY A 81 -22.96 7.72 7.22
C GLY A 81 -22.87 8.92 8.15
N ASP A 82 -23.22 10.13 7.66
CA ASP A 82 -23.08 11.39 8.39
C ASP A 82 -24.43 11.97 8.84
N LEU A 83 -24.69 11.88 10.14
CA LEU A 83 -25.93 12.40 10.75
C LEU A 83 -26.02 13.93 10.67
N LEU A 84 -24.89 14.65 10.73
CA LEU A 84 -24.87 16.11 10.68
C LEU A 84 -25.17 16.61 9.27
N LEU A 85 -24.59 15.96 8.25
CA LEU A 85 -24.91 16.24 6.85
C LEU A 85 -26.40 16.00 6.58
N LEU A 86 -26.93 14.89 7.07
CA LEU A 86 -28.33 14.51 6.87
C LEU A 86 -29.30 15.48 7.57
N SER A 87 -29.00 15.91 8.80
CA SER A 87 -29.76 16.96 9.50
C SER A 87 -29.70 18.30 8.75
N SER A 88 -28.50 18.72 8.34
CA SER A 88 -28.29 19.99 7.62
C SER A 88 -29.03 20.01 6.28
N ALA A 89 -29.04 18.88 5.56
CA ALA A 89 -29.78 18.75 4.31
C ALA A 89 -31.29 18.80 4.54
N ALA A 90 -31.80 18.17 5.61
CA ALA A 90 -33.20 18.24 5.99
C ALA A 90 -33.63 19.68 6.32
N ASP A 91 -32.82 20.42 7.09
CA ASP A 91 -33.12 21.81 7.45
C ASP A 91 -33.13 22.74 6.22
N ARG A 92 -32.19 22.56 5.28
CA ARG A 92 -32.16 23.34 4.02
C ARG A 92 -33.38 23.07 3.15
N ILE A 93 -33.83 21.82 3.07
CA ILE A 93 -35.04 21.45 2.31
C ILE A 93 -36.30 21.96 3.01
N ASP A 94 -36.35 21.95 4.35
CA ASP A 94 -37.46 22.52 5.13
C ASP A 94 -37.62 24.03 4.87
N ASN A 95 -36.51 24.77 4.86
CA ASN A 95 -36.49 26.18 4.48
C ASN A 95 -36.93 26.42 3.02
N ALA A 96 -36.54 25.53 2.10
CA ALA A 96 -36.96 25.61 0.69
C ALA A 96 -38.47 25.36 0.52
N VAL A 97 -39.01 24.36 1.22
CA VAL A 97 -40.46 24.04 1.26
C VAL A 97 -41.26 25.23 1.79
N THR A 98 -40.74 25.91 2.82
CA THR A 98 -41.39 27.08 3.42
C THR A 98 -41.36 28.30 2.48
N SER A 99 -40.32 28.41 1.64
CA SER A 99 -40.09 29.56 0.78
C SER A 99 -40.82 29.52 -0.57
N ALA A 100 -41.06 28.33 -1.13
CA ALA A 100 -41.82 28.16 -2.38
C ALA A 100 -42.44 26.76 -2.48
N GLU A 101 -43.64 26.67 -3.08
CA GLU A 101 -44.27 25.37 -3.36
C GLU A 101 -43.57 24.69 -4.55
N ILE A 102 -42.73 23.69 -4.27
CA ILE A 102 -42.01 22.89 -5.27
C ILE A 102 -42.36 21.41 -5.08
N ASP A 103 -42.93 20.80 -6.12
CA ASP A 103 -43.30 19.39 -6.14
C ASP A 103 -42.10 18.48 -5.81
N GLY A 104 -42.30 17.53 -4.90
CA GLY A 104 -41.29 16.54 -4.50
C GLY A 104 -40.46 16.91 -3.26
N LEU A 105 -40.29 18.19 -2.92
CA LEU A 105 -39.46 18.59 -1.77
C LEU A 105 -40.05 18.14 -0.42
N ASN A 106 -41.37 18.22 -0.24
CA ASN A 106 -42.04 17.74 0.98
C ASN A 106 -41.78 16.25 1.27
N GLU A 107 -41.75 15.44 0.21
CA GLU A 107 -41.55 14.00 0.34
C GLU A 107 -40.07 13.65 0.58
N ILE A 108 -39.15 14.38 -0.08
CA ILE A 108 -37.72 14.30 0.21
C ILE A 108 -37.45 14.68 1.68
N LEU A 109 -38.06 15.76 2.17
CA LEU A 109 -37.95 16.17 3.58
C LEU A 109 -38.44 15.07 4.53
N ARG A 110 -39.58 14.44 4.22
CA ARG A 110 -40.12 13.32 5.01
C ARG A 110 -39.13 12.15 5.08
N ILE A 111 -38.53 11.77 3.96
CA ILE A 111 -37.54 10.68 3.87
C ILE A 111 -36.28 11.02 4.68
N LEU A 112 -35.77 12.25 4.57
CA LEU A 112 -34.60 12.69 5.33
C LEU A 112 -34.87 12.67 6.83
N ARG A 113 -35.99 13.23 7.30
CA ARG A 113 -36.35 13.22 8.73
C ARG A 113 -36.59 11.81 9.29
N GLN A 114 -37.17 10.91 8.50
CA GLN A 114 -37.33 9.50 8.90
C GLN A 114 -35.98 8.79 9.04
N SER A 115 -35.05 9.07 8.12
CA SER A 115 -33.70 8.51 8.15
C SER A 115 -32.87 9.08 9.29
N GLU A 116 -33.04 10.38 9.58
CA GLU A 116 -32.43 11.06 10.73
C GLU A 116 -32.82 10.39 12.05
N LEU A 117 -34.12 10.10 12.22
CA LEU A 117 -34.64 9.41 13.38
C LEU A 117 -34.10 7.97 13.49
N ALA A 118 -34.08 7.23 12.37
CA ALA A 118 -33.56 5.86 12.33
C ALA A 118 -32.05 5.79 12.64
N MET A 119 -31.26 6.75 12.16
CA MET A 119 -29.84 6.86 12.47
C MET A 119 -29.60 7.22 13.95
N LYS A 120 -30.41 8.12 14.51
CA LYS A 120 -30.37 8.44 15.95
C LYS A 120 -30.69 7.21 16.81
N GLU A 121 -31.69 6.41 16.42
CA GLU A 121 -32.04 5.15 17.09
C GLU A 121 -30.99 4.03 16.89
N GLN A 122 -30.27 4.02 15.76
CA GLN A 122 -29.16 3.07 15.51
C GLN A 122 -27.88 3.45 16.26
N ALA A 123 -27.58 4.74 16.42
CA ALA A 123 -26.46 5.22 17.22
C ALA A 123 -26.58 4.80 18.69
N GLU A 124 -27.81 4.67 19.20
CA GLU A 124 -28.10 4.11 20.52
C GLU A 124 -27.94 2.58 20.59
N LYS A 125 -27.84 1.87 19.45
CA LYS A 125 -27.67 0.39 19.34
C LYS A 125 -26.25 -0.06 19.00
N SER A 126 -25.22 0.76 19.22
CA SER A 126 -23.80 0.39 19.06
C SER A 126 -23.31 -0.55 20.19
N ASP A 127 -23.80 -1.79 20.22
CA ASP A 127 -23.40 -2.79 21.22
C ASP A 127 -22.10 -3.53 20.83
N SER A 128 -21.76 -3.58 19.53
CA SER A 128 -20.60 -4.31 19.00
C SER A 128 -19.26 -3.58 19.19
N LEU A 129 -19.21 -2.28 18.92
CA LEU A 129 -18.00 -1.46 19.09
C LEU A 129 -17.66 -1.26 20.57
N ASN A 130 -18.67 -1.02 21.42
CA ASN A 130 -18.46 -0.89 22.86
C ASN A 130 -17.91 -2.19 23.46
N LYS A 131 -18.44 -3.34 23.04
CA LYS A 131 -17.90 -4.65 23.44
C LYS A 131 -16.46 -4.86 22.98
N ALA A 132 -16.13 -4.53 21.73
CA ALA A 132 -14.76 -4.63 21.22
C ALA A 132 -13.78 -3.71 21.98
N VAL A 133 -14.22 -2.49 22.30
CA VAL A 133 -13.46 -1.52 23.10
C VAL A 133 -13.24 -2.03 24.52
N ASP A 134 -14.26 -2.56 25.18
CA ASP A 134 -14.14 -3.11 26.54
C ASP A 134 -13.27 -4.37 26.58
N ASP A 135 -13.37 -5.22 25.55
CA ASP A 135 -12.49 -6.39 25.39
C ASP A 135 -11.02 -6.00 25.18
N ILE A 136 -10.73 -4.88 24.51
CA ILE A 136 -9.37 -4.35 24.34
C ILE A 136 -8.85 -3.74 25.64
N LYS A 137 -9.67 -2.93 26.33
CA LYS A 137 -9.35 -2.36 27.66
C LYS A 137 -8.98 -3.40 28.67
N SER A 138 -9.76 -4.49 28.76
CA SER A 138 -9.48 -5.57 29.72
C SER A 138 -8.10 -6.22 29.50
N SER A 139 -7.54 -6.11 28.30
CA SER A 139 -6.20 -6.62 27.98
C SER A 139 -5.09 -5.58 28.12
N LEU A 140 -5.39 -4.27 28.11
CA LEU A 140 -4.39 -3.21 28.21
C LEU A 140 -3.57 -3.29 29.52
N ASP A 141 -4.20 -3.49 30.67
CA ASP A 141 -3.50 -3.44 31.96
C ASP A 141 -2.76 -4.75 32.34
N GLY A 142 -2.91 -5.83 31.55
CA GLY A 142 -2.38 -7.16 31.89
C GLY A 142 -1.70 -7.93 30.76
N ASN A 143 -2.03 -7.63 29.50
CA ASN A 143 -1.38 -8.19 28.31
C ASN A 143 -1.54 -7.23 27.09
N PRO A 144 -0.69 -6.19 27.01
CA PRO A 144 -0.74 -5.20 25.94
C PRO A 144 -0.56 -5.80 24.54
N GLU A 145 0.16 -6.91 24.42
CA GLU A 145 0.30 -7.65 23.16
C GLU A 145 -1.04 -8.23 22.69
N ALA A 146 -1.82 -8.84 23.59
CA ALA A 146 -3.16 -9.34 23.27
C ALA A 146 -4.11 -8.20 22.85
N ALA A 147 -3.95 -7.01 23.43
CA ALA A 147 -4.69 -5.80 23.00
C ALA A 147 -4.31 -5.40 21.57
N LEU A 148 -3.01 -5.36 21.22
CA LEU A 148 -2.54 -5.09 19.87
C LEU A 148 -3.02 -6.13 18.85
N ALA A 149 -2.99 -7.41 19.19
CA ALA A 149 -3.49 -8.48 18.32
C ALA A 149 -4.98 -8.29 17.98
N LYS A 150 -5.79 -7.86 18.95
CA LYS A 150 -7.21 -7.53 18.74
C LYS A 150 -7.37 -6.30 17.86
N LEU A 151 -6.57 -5.24 18.10
CA LEU A 151 -6.56 -4.02 17.29
C LEU A 151 -6.21 -4.29 15.82
N GLN A 152 -5.24 -5.16 15.55
CA GLN A 152 -4.88 -5.58 14.19
C GLN A 152 -6.03 -6.29 13.47
N LYS A 153 -6.79 -7.15 14.15
CA LYS A 153 -7.99 -7.78 13.59
C LYS A 153 -9.07 -6.76 13.19
N LEU A 154 -9.05 -5.56 13.77
CA LEU A 154 -9.93 -4.43 13.45
C LEU A 154 -9.34 -3.46 12.40
N GLY A 155 -8.19 -3.81 11.82
CA GLY A 155 -7.54 -3.06 10.74
C GLY A 155 -6.62 -1.92 11.21
N ILE A 156 -6.28 -1.86 12.51
CA ILE A 156 -5.29 -0.91 13.02
C ILE A 156 -3.89 -1.43 12.71
N LYS A 157 -3.07 -0.61 12.04
CA LYS A 157 -1.69 -0.96 11.69
C LYS A 157 -0.73 -0.58 12.81
N THR A 158 0.21 -1.46 13.13
CA THR A 158 1.34 -1.17 14.04
C THR A 158 2.64 -1.76 13.50
N ARG A 159 3.77 -1.14 13.87
CA ARG A 159 5.11 -1.69 13.60
C ARG A 159 5.50 -2.78 14.60
N TYR A 160 4.75 -2.94 15.69
CA TYR A 160 4.97 -4.00 16.67
C TYR A 160 4.56 -5.37 16.13
N GLY A 161 5.35 -6.39 16.45
CA GLY A 161 5.07 -7.79 16.10
C GLY A 161 6.12 -8.40 15.20
N ASP A 162 5.90 -9.65 14.82
CA ASP A 162 6.80 -10.45 14.01
C ASP A 162 7.00 -9.87 12.61
N PRO A 163 8.26 -9.80 12.12
CA PRO A 163 8.51 -9.33 10.77
C PRO A 163 7.94 -10.31 9.73
N PRO A 164 7.43 -9.80 8.60
CA PRO A 164 6.91 -10.65 7.53
C PRO A 164 7.90 -11.70 7.01
N CYS A 165 9.21 -11.40 7.05
CA CYS A 165 10.24 -12.35 6.64
C CYS A 165 10.41 -13.52 7.62
N TYR A 166 10.11 -13.34 8.91
CA TYR A 166 10.09 -14.40 9.92
C TYR A 166 8.83 -15.25 9.77
N LEU A 167 7.66 -14.62 9.66
CA LEU A 167 6.37 -15.31 9.48
C LEU A 167 6.34 -16.16 8.19
N ALA A 168 7.03 -15.72 7.15
CA ALA A 168 7.14 -16.44 5.90
C ALA A 168 8.15 -17.61 5.91
N CYS A 169 8.94 -17.76 6.98
CA CYS A 169 9.95 -18.82 7.07
C CYS A 169 9.36 -20.09 7.71
N PRO A 170 9.19 -21.19 6.95
CA PRO A 170 8.63 -22.44 7.50
C PRO A 170 9.50 -23.04 8.62
N ALA A 171 10.82 -22.81 8.57
CA ALA A 171 11.74 -23.27 9.60
C ALA A 171 11.76 -22.37 10.85
N GLY A 172 11.11 -21.21 10.83
CA GLY A 172 10.98 -20.32 11.97
C GLY A 172 12.28 -19.60 12.38
N VAL A 173 13.14 -19.20 11.44
CA VAL A 173 14.31 -18.35 11.75
C VAL A 173 13.98 -16.86 11.64
N HIS A 174 14.43 -16.05 12.59
CA HIS A 174 14.19 -14.62 12.55
C HIS A 174 15.15 -13.92 11.57
N GLY A 175 14.73 -13.84 10.30
CA GLY A 175 15.47 -13.21 9.20
C GLY A 175 16.09 -11.87 9.56
N GLN A 176 15.26 -10.92 10.00
CA GLN A 176 15.70 -9.57 10.37
C GLN A 176 16.77 -9.55 11.48
N LYS A 177 16.73 -10.49 12.45
CA LYS A 177 17.67 -10.52 13.59
C LYS A 177 19.09 -10.82 13.13
N PHE A 178 19.31 -11.91 12.39
CA PHE A 178 20.66 -12.23 11.92
C PHE A 178 21.15 -11.26 10.84
N VAL A 179 20.24 -10.66 10.06
CA VAL A 179 20.58 -9.59 9.12
C VAL A 179 21.15 -8.38 9.87
N ASN A 180 20.50 -7.93 10.94
CA ASN A 180 21.00 -6.81 11.75
C ASN A 180 22.32 -7.14 12.45
N LEU A 181 22.45 -8.35 13.00
CA LEU A 181 23.73 -8.83 13.55
C LEU A 181 24.85 -8.84 12.49
N THR A 182 24.52 -9.17 11.25
CA THR A 182 25.45 -9.10 10.11
C THR A 182 25.83 -7.66 9.76
N ARG A 183 24.85 -6.75 9.69
CA ARG A 183 25.07 -5.30 9.50
C ARG A 183 26.04 -4.75 10.54
N ASP A 184 25.89 -5.17 11.79
CA ASP A 184 26.69 -4.64 12.91
C ASP A 184 28.05 -5.35 13.04
N GLY A 185 28.23 -6.49 12.36
CA GLY A 185 29.47 -7.27 12.36
C GLY A 185 29.56 -8.32 13.47
N HIS A 186 28.45 -8.57 14.17
CA HIS A 186 28.26 -9.62 15.18
C HIS A 186 27.94 -10.97 14.50
N PHE A 187 28.87 -11.45 13.66
CA PHE A 187 28.63 -12.64 12.82
C PHE A 187 28.50 -13.92 13.63
N LYS A 188 29.19 -14.01 14.76
CA LYS A 188 29.12 -15.17 15.64
C LYS A 188 27.72 -15.29 16.24
N GLU A 189 27.22 -14.20 16.78
CA GLU A 189 25.89 -14.09 17.39
C GLU A 189 24.80 -14.34 16.34
N GLY A 190 24.98 -13.84 15.12
CA GLY A 190 24.09 -14.11 14.00
C GLY A 190 24.03 -15.59 13.64
N MET A 191 25.18 -16.28 13.65
CA MET A 191 25.26 -17.72 13.42
C MET A 191 24.65 -18.52 14.58
N GLU A 192 24.97 -18.17 15.83
CA GLU A 192 24.39 -18.79 17.03
C GLU A 192 22.85 -18.68 17.02
N HIS A 193 22.30 -17.52 16.64
CA HIS A 193 20.86 -17.34 16.49
C HIS A 193 20.24 -18.31 15.47
N MET A 194 20.91 -18.56 14.33
CA MET A 194 20.41 -19.55 13.36
C MET A 194 20.50 -20.98 13.90
N ARG A 195 21.61 -21.30 14.59
CA ARG A 195 21.80 -22.60 15.25
C ARG A 195 20.76 -22.83 16.34
N ASP A 196 20.29 -21.80 17.04
CA ASP A 196 19.20 -21.95 18.01
C ASP A 196 17.89 -22.42 17.40
N VAL A 197 17.74 -22.29 16.07
CA VAL A 197 16.54 -22.68 15.33
C VAL A 197 16.76 -23.99 14.56
N TYR A 198 17.85 -24.16 13.83
CA TYR A 198 18.11 -25.37 13.03
C TYR A 198 19.60 -25.59 12.72
N PRO A 199 19.98 -26.81 12.26
CA PRO A 199 21.37 -27.09 11.91
C PRO A 199 21.75 -26.75 10.46
N PHE A 200 20.80 -26.34 9.60
CA PHE A 200 20.98 -26.19 8.15
C PHE A 200 21.36 -24.77 7.66
N ALA A 201 22.25 -24.08 8.37
CA ALA A 201 22.67 -22.74 8.00
C ALA A 201 23.40 -22.68 6.61
N GLY A 202 24.41 -23.52 6.39
CA GLY A 202 25.13 -23.59 5.13
C GLY A 202 24.30 -24.15 3.98
N THR A 203 23.44 -25.14 4.26
CA THR A 203 22.56 -25.73 3.24
C THR A 203 21.47 -24.74 2.79
N LEU A 204 20.68 -24.18 3.71
CA LEU A 204 19.58 -23.28 3.33
C LEU A 204 20.10 -21.99 2.68
N GLY A 205 21.29 -21.51 3.06
CA GLY A 205 21.93 -20.37 2.37
C GLY A 205 22.25 -20.62 0.89
N ARG A 206 22.27 -21.89 0.45
CA ARG A 206 22.56 -22.28 -0.95
C ARG A 206 21.32 -22.66 -1.74
N VAL A 207 20.41 -23.44 -1.12
CA VAL A 207 19.32 -24.11 -1.87
C VAL A 207 17.92 -23.67 -1.46
N CYS A 208 17.78 -22.74 -0.51
CA CYS A 208 16.47 -22.25 -0.10
C CYS A 208 15.79 -21.46 -1.22
N SER A 209 14.47 -21.63 -1.35
CA SER A 209 13.58 -20.85 -2.21
C SER A 209 13.34 -19.42 -1.70
N ALA A 210 13.86 -19.09 -0.51
CA ALA A 210 13.83 -17.78 0.12
C ALA A 210 12.42 -17.14 0.22
N PRO A 211 11.40 -17.82 0.79
CA PRO A 211 10.05 -17.26 0.95
C PRO A 211 10.05 -15.97 1.80
N CYS A 212 11.04 -15.83 2.68
CA CYS A 212 11.30 -14.63 3.47
C CYS A 212 11.62 -13.39 2.62
N GLU A 213 12.28 -13.56 1.47
CA GLU A 213 12.59 -12.46 0.54
C GLU A 213 11.34 -12.04 -0.26
N THR A 214 10.46 -12.98 -0.60
CA THR A 214 9.18 -12.70 -1.27
C THR A 214 8.25 -11.83 -0.42
N LYS A 215 8.32 -11.94 0.91
CA LYS A 215 7.53 -11.13 1.85
C LYS A 215 8.31 -9.94 2.42
N CYS A 216 9.55 -9.70 1.96
CA CYS A 216 10.37 -8.60 2.46
C CYS A 216 9.75 -7.25 2.11
N GLN A 217 9.47 -6.43 3.12
CA GLN A 217 8.85 -5.11 2.91
C GLN A 217 9.72 -4.16 2.08
N ARG A 218 11.05 -4.31 2.11
CA ARG A 218 11.96 -3.55 1.24
C ARG A 218 11.68 -3.74 -0.26
N GLY A 219 11.18 -4.92 -0.64
CA GLY A 219 10.81 -5.20 -2.04
C GLY A 219 9.68 -4.32 -2.58
N ARG A 220 8.94 -3.59 -1.72
CA ARG A 220 7.94 -2.58 -2.13
C ARG A 220 8.55 -1.21 -2.41
N ILE A 221 9.83 -1.01 -2.06
CA ILE A 221 10.61 0.20 -2.33
C ILE A 221 11.45 -0.03 -3.60
N ASP A 222 12.29 -1.07 -3.58
CA ASP A 222 13.21 -1.41 -4.67
C ASP A 222 13.30 -2.94 -4.88
N GLN A 223 14.22 -3.62 -4.20
CA GLN A 223 14.50 -5.04 -4.27
C GLN A 223 14.61 -5.60 -2.85
N PRO A 224 14.14 -6.83 -2.59
CA PRO A 224 14.23 -7.42 -1.26
C PRO A 224 15.69 -7.51 -0.79
N VAL A 225 15.87 -7.55 0.53
CA VAL A 225 17.17 -7.86 1.13
C VAL A 225 17.54 -9.30 0.77
N SER A 226 18.80 -9.54 0.43
CA SER A 226 19.35 -10.85 0.06
C SER A 226 19.57 -11.74 1.29
N ILE A 227 18.51 -12.01 2.03
CA ILE A 227 18.48 -12.75 3.28
C ILE A 227 19.15 -14.13 3.12
N ARG A 228 18.86 -14.86 2.04
CA ARG A 228 19.47 -16.18 1.76
C ARG A 228 20.99 -16.10 1.61
N ASN A 229 21.49 -15.06 0.96
CA ASN A 229 22.92 -14.91 0.71
C ASN A 229 23.67 -14.41 1.95
N LEU A 230 23.02 -13.62 2.80
CA LEU A 230 23.54 -13.24 4.12
C LEU A 230 23.59 -14.43 5.07
N HIS A 231 22.57 -15.28 4.99
CA HIS A 231 22.49 -16.55 5.71
C HIS A 231 23.64 -17.48 5.32
N ARG A 232 23.90 -17.66 4.01
CA ARG A 232 25.10 -18.35 3.50
C ARG A 232 26.40 -17.75 4.02
N PHE A 233 26.54 -16.43 3.98
CA PHE A 233 27.76 -15.75 4.42
C PHE A 233 28.11 -16.08 5.87
N LEU A 234 27.12 -16.11 6.78
CA LEU A 234 27.34 -16.46 8.18
C LEU A 234 27.83 -17.91 8.35
N ALA A 235 27.25 -18.85 7.60
CA ALA A 235 27.68 -20.25 7.62
C ALA A 235 29.10 -20.43 7.05
N ASP A 236 29.39 -19.82 5.91
CA ASP A 236 30.74 -19.85 5.29
C ASP A 236 31.77 -19.18 6.22
N TYR A 237 31.38 -18.14 6.96
CA TYR A 237 32.22 -17.48 7.96
C TYR A 237 32.56 -18.41 9.13
N GLU A 238 31.59 -19.12 9.69
CA GLU A 238 31.82 -20.14 10.73
C GLU A 238 32.78 -21.22 10.23
N MET A 239 32.49 -21.81 9.07
CA MET A 239 33.31 -22.90 8.51
C MET A 239 34.77 -22.47 8.27
N SER A 240 35.01 -21.21 7.88
CA SER A 240 36.36 -20.68 7.67
C SER A 240 37.19 -20.52 8.96
N ARG A 241 36.54 -20.50 10.13
CA ARG A 241 37.17 -20.29 11.44
C ARG A 241 37.13 -21.51 12.36
N GLY A 242 36.32 -22.50 11.98
CA GLY A 242 35.96 -23.63 12.81
C GLY A 242 34.63 -23.39 13.55
N PRO A 243 33.98 -24.46 14.00
CA PRO A 243 32.67 -24.40 14.62
C PRO A 243 32.70 -23.51 15.86
N PHE A 244 31.68 -22.66 16.02
CA PHE A 244 31.51 -21.96 17.29
C PHE A 244 31.22 -22.96 18.40
N LYS A 245 31.65 -22.63 19.62
CA LYS A 245 31.53 -23.56 20.75
C LYS A 245 30.06 -23.70 21.15
N THR A 246 29.49 -24.87 20.94
CA THR A 246 28.12 -25.18 21.35
C THR A 246 28.11 -26.01 22.62
N VAL A 247 27.15 -25.73 23.51
CA VAL A 247 26.92 -26.53 24.71
C VAL A 247 26.20 -27.80 24.31
N LYS A 248 26.80 -28.95 24.60
CA LYS A 248 26.14 -30.23 24.40
C LYS A 248 24.93 -30.33 25.35
N PRO A 249 23.71 -30.59 24.83
CA PRO A 249 22.54 -30.73 25.69
C PRO A 249 22.70 -31.93 26.63
N LYS A 250 22.11 -31.81 27.82
CA LYS A 250 22.03 -32.93 28.75
C LYS A 250 20.84 -33.80 28.33
N LEU A 251 21.09 -35.10 28.12
CA LEU A 251 20.04 -36.06 27.80
C LEU A 251 19.48 -36.63 29.11
N ASP A 252 18.49 -35.95 29.70
CA ASP A 252 17.92 -36.30 31.00
C ASP A 252 16.46 -36.79 30.93
N LYS A 253 15.89 -36.88 29.73
CA LYS A 253 14.63 -37.59 29.51
C LYS A 253 14.88 -39.11 29.46
N ASP A 254 13.97 -39.89 30.03
CA ASP A 254 13.99 -41.35 30.07
C ASP A 254 13.38 -42.00 28.81
N LYS A 255 12.59 -41.23 28.05
CA LYS A 255 11.93 -41.63 26.80
C LYS A 255 12.85 -41.52 25.59
N LYS A 256 12.80 -42.51 24.69
CA LYS A 256 13.67 -42.59 23.50
C LYS A 256 12.88 -42.40 22.20
N VAL A 257 13.47 -41.70 21.24
CA VAL A 257 12.84 -41.45 19.93
C VAL A 257 13.66 -42.06 18.80
N ALA A 258 12.99 -42.74 17.88
CA ALA A 258 13.57 -43.19 16.63
C ALA A 258 13.13 -42.29 15.46
N VAL A 259 14.06 -41.95 14.57
CA VAL A 259 13.76 -41.20 13.34
C VAL A 259 14.16 -42.06 12.14
N VAL A 260 13.26 -42.24 11.17
CA VAL A 260 13.48 -43.04 9.96
C VAL A 260 13.72 -42.11 8.78
N GLY A 261 14.97 -42.04 8.32
CA GLY A 261 15.45 -41.15 7.26
C GLY A 261 16.31 -40.00 7.79
N ALA A 262 17.52 -39.85 7.24
CA ALA A 262 18.46 -38.77 7.55
C ALA A 262 18.43 -37.65 6.49
N GLY A 263 17.24 -37.31 6.00
CA GLY A 263 16.99 -36.11 5.19
C GLY A 263 16.76 -34.86 6.04
N PRO A 264 16.44 -33.71 5.42
CA PRO A 264 16.22 -32.44 6.12
C PRO A 264 15.21 -32.52 7.27
N ALA A 265 14.05 -33.15 7.04
CA ALA A 265 13.00 -33.29 8.05
C ALA A 265 13.46 -34.14 9.24
N GLY A 266 14.05 -35.32 8.97
CA GLY A 266 14.51 -36.22 10.02
C GLY A 266 15.63 -35.62 10.88
N ILE A 267 16.61 -34.98 10.24
CA ILE A 267 17.71 -34.31 10.96
C ILE A 267 17.18 -33.12 11.77
N ALA A 268 16.25 -32.31 11.23
CA ALA A 268 15.66 -31.19 11.97
C ALA A 268 14.84 -31.66 13.19
N CYS A 269 14.06 -32.73 13.03
CA CYS A 269 13.33 -33.35 14.15
C CYS A 269 14.29 -33.84 15.24
N ALA A 270 15.33 -34.59 14.84
CA ALA A 270 16.34 -35.09 15.78
C ALA A 270 17.10 -33.96 16.48
N TYR A 271 17.38 -32.87 15.77
CA TYR A 271 18.05 -31.69 16.30
C TYR A 271 17.26 -31.01 17.43
N ASP A 272 15.95 -30.86 17.26
CA ASP A 272 15.11 -30.24 18.28
C ASP A 272 14.90 -31.19 19.47
N LEU A 273 14.60 -32.47 19.22
CA LEU A 273 14.40 -33.47 20.28
C LEU A 273 15.64 -33.68 21.15
N VAL A 274 16.84 -33.70 20.57
CA VAL A 274 18.08 -33.85 21.35
C VAL A 274 18.32 -32.62 22.24
N ARG A 275 17.96 -31.42 21.78
CA ARG A 275 18.04 -30.18 22.56
C ARG A 275 16.99 -30.11 23.68
N MET A 276 15.84 -30.78 23.50
CA MET A 276 14.83 -30.98 24.54
C MET A 276 15.22 -32.06 25.57
N GLY A 277 16.36 -32.74 25.38
CA GLY A 277 16.91 -33.72 26.33
C GLY A 277 16.55 -35.18 26.04
N TYR A 278 15.90 -35.48 24.91
CA TYR A 278 15.58 -36.85 24.52
C TYR A 278 16.77 -37.56 23.86
N PRO A 279 17.06 -38.83 24.21
CA PRO A 279 17.91 -39.70 23.39
C PRO A 279 17.25 -39.99 22.03
N VAL A 280 17.96 -39.66 20.94
CA VAL A 280 17.46 -39.83 19.57
C VAL A 280 18.40 -40.69 18.73
N THR A 281 17.83 -41.64 18.00
CA THR A 281 18.55 -42.46 17.00
C THR A 281 17.91 -42.30 15.62
N ILE A 282 18.69 -41.90 14.62
CA ILE A 282 18.28 -41.85 13.21
C ILE A 282 18.66 -43.15 12.51
N PHE A 283 17.74 -43.73 11.75
CA PHE A 283 17.95 -44.89 10.87
C PHE A 283 17.93 -44.42 9.41
N GLU A 284 19.08 -44.49 8.74
CA GLU A 284 19.25 -44.11 7.34
C GLU A 284 19.50 -45.37 6.48
N SER A 285 18.72 -45.51 5.41
CA SER A 285 18.81 -46.65 4.50
C SER A 285 20.07 -46.63 3.61
N ARG A 286 20.55 -45.44 3.24
CA ARG A 286 21.72 -45.22 2.38
C ARG A 286 23.02 -45.22 3.19
N GLU A 287 24.14 -45.22 2.48
CA GLU A 287 25.48 -45.21 3.09
C GLU A 287 25.81 -43.87 3.78
N LYS A 288 25.30 -42.76 3.25
CA LYS A 288 25.54 -41.40 3.75
C LYS A 288 24.23 -40.68 4.05
N THR A 289 24.31 -39.71 4.95
CA THR A 289 23.20 -38.84 5.37
C THR A 289 22.96 -37.69 4.39
N GLY A 290 21.87 -36.96 4.60
CA GLY A 290 21.49 -35.77 3.83
C GLY A 290 20.32 -35.99 2.88
N GLY A 291 19.95 -37.24 2.59
CA GLY A 291 18.87 -37.58 1.67
C GLY A 291 19.03 -36.89 0.31
N LEU A 292 17.95 -36.33 -0.25
CA LEU A 292 18.00 -35.64 -1.54
C LEU A 292 18.92 -34.41 -1.57
N LEU A 293 19.33 -33.84 -0.42
CA LEU A 293 20.37 -32.80 -0.41
C LEU A 293 21.69 -33.33 -0.98
N ARG A 294 22.03 -34.57 -0.66
CA ARG A 294 23.26 -35.24 -1.12
C ARG A 294 23.05 -35.94 -2.45
N TYR A 295 21.95 -36.66 -2.56
CA TYR A 295 21.75 -37.59 -3.68
C TYR A 295 21.01 -36.94 -4.86
N GLY A 296 20.24 -35.87 -4.63
CA GLY A 296 19.50 -35.16 -5.68
C GLY A 296 20.15 -33.86 -6.12
N ILE A 297 20.64 -33.03 -5.20
CA ILE A 297 21.21 -31.72 -5.53
C ILE A 297 22.66 -31.88 -6.01
N PRO A 298 23.06 -31.31 -7.16
CA PRO A 298 24.44 -31.41 -7.64
C PRO A 298 25.45 -30.66 -6.77
N GLU A 299 26.69 -31.16 -6.72
CA GLU A 299 27.79 -30.60 -5.92
C GLU A 299 28.16 -29.15 -6.30
N TYR A 300 27.95 -28.75 -7.57
CA TYR A 300 28.18 -27.37 -8.01
C TYR A 300 27.25 -26.35 -7.33
N ARG A 301 26.12 -26.82 -6.77
CA ARG A 301 25.11 -26.01 -6.09
C ARG A 301 25.12 -26.22 -4.57
N LEU A 302 25.27 -27.47 -4.13
CA LEU A 302 25.37 -27.83 -2.72
C LEU A 302 26.55 -28.79 -2.51
N PRO A 303 27.72 -28.28 -2.11
CA PRO A 303 28.87 -29.13 -1.86
C PRO A 303 28.62 -30.11 -0.71
N HIS A 304 29.02 -31.37 -0.89
CA HIS A 304 28.76 -32.43 0.08
C HIS A 304 29.38 -32.18 1.46
N ASN A 305 30.53 -31.50 1.50
CA ASN A 305 31.21 -31.16 2.75
C ASN A 305 30.39 -30.18 3.63
N ILE A 306 29.49 -29.38 3.04
CA ILE A 306 28.56 -28.53 3.80
C ILE A 306 27.58 -29.41 4.56
N ILE A 307 27.01 -30.42 3.88
CA ILE A 307 26.08 -31.39 4.47
C ILE A 307 26.78 -32.18 5.57
N ASP A 308 27.99 -32.69 5.31
CA ASP A 308 28.77 -33.44 6.29
C ASP A 308 29.09 -32.61 7.54
N TYR A 309 29.42 -31.33 7.36
CA TYR A 309 29.70 -30.42 8.47
C TYR A 309 28.46 -30.19 9.34
N GLU A 310 27.29 -30.00 8.73
CA GLU A 310 26.03 -29.79 9.47
C GLU A 310 25.52 -31.05 10.16
N VAL A 311 25.67 -32.21 9.54
CA VAL A 311 25.31 -33.49 10.17
C VAL A 311 26.25 -33.80 11.33
N ALA A 312 27.56 -33.60 11.16
CA ALA A 312 28.54 -33.79 12.24
C ALA A 312 28.25 -32.87 13.44
N PHE A 313 27.76 -31.65 13.18
CA PHE A 313 27.29 -30.77 14.23
C PHE A 313 26.12 -31.38 15.02
N VAL A 314 25.12 -31.95 14.35
CA VAL A 314 23.99 -32.63 15.02
C VAL A 314 24.45 -33.86 15.82
N GLU A 315 25.34 -34.67 15.27
CA GLU A 315 25.93 -35.82 15.98
C GLU A 315 26.69 -35.38 17.24
N SER A 316 27.39 -34.23 17.19
CA SER A 316 28.13 -33.69 18.33
C SER A 316 27.23 -33.36 19.53
N LEU A 317 25.94 -33.05 19.27
CA LEU A 317 24.94 -32.80 20.31
C LEU A 317 24.43 -34.08 20.99
N GLY A 318 24.72 -35.26 20.43
CA GLY A 318 24.37 -36.56 21.01
C GLY A 318 23.34 -37.37 20.23
N VAL A 319 22.97 -36.95 19.02
CA VAL A 319 22.15 -37.77 18.11
C VAL A 319 22.98 -38.95 17.59
N GLU A 320 22.45 -40.16 17.68
CA GLU A 320 23.04 -41.35 17.08
C GLU A 320 22.51 -41.54 15.66
N ILE A 321 23.37 -41.81 14.67
CA ILE A 321 22.94 -42.07 13.29
C ILE A 321 23.43 -43.45 12.84
N LYS A 322 22.50 -44.28 12.37
CA LYS A 322 22.74 -45.63 11.83
C LYS A 322 22.48 -45.64 10.34
N THR A 323 23.55 -45.54 9.54
CA THR A 323 23.47 -45.66 8.08
C THR A 323 23.38 -47.14 7.66
N GLY A 324 23.02 -47.39 6.39
CA GLY A 324 22.79 -48.75 5.87
C GLY A 324 21.67 -49.54 6.58
N SER A 325 20.79 -48.85 7.32
CA SER A 325 19.78 -49.42 8.19
C SER A 325 18.38 -49.12 7.66
N SER A 326 17.89 -49.96 6.74
CA SER A 326 16.53 -49.86 6.21
C SER A 326 15.49 -50.33 7.24
N VAL A 327 14.43 -49.53 7.41
CA VAL A 327 13.25 -49.89 8.20
C VAL A 327 12.10 -50.21 7.24
N LYS A 328 11.37 -51.32 7.47
CA LYS A 328 10.21 -51.73 6.65
C LYS A 328 8.88 -51.73 7.42
N GLU A 329 8.95 -51.79 8.75
CA GLU A 329 7.80 -51.70 9.68
C GLU A 329 8.18 -50.73 10.80
N PRO A 330 7.79 -49.44 10.75
CA PRO A 330 8.10 -48.46 11.79
C PRO A 330 7.61 -48.88 13.17
N GLY A 331 6.46 -49.57 13.28
CA GLY A 331 5.95 -50.12 14.54
C GLY A 331 6.87 -51.15 15.19
N SER A 332 7.78 -51.77 14.43
CA SER A 332 8.81 -52.66 14.98
C SER A 332 9.84 -51.94 15.86
N LEU A 333 10.01 -50.62 15.70
CA LEU A 333 10.90 -49.81 16.53
C LEU A 333 10.29 -49.56 17.91
N LEU A 334 8.96 -49.36 18.00
CA LEU A 334 8.28 -49.29 19.30
C LEU A 334 8.49 -50.57 20.11
N LYS A 335 8.35 -51.74 19.45
CA LYS A 335 8.61 -53.06 20.06
C LYS A 335 10.08 -53.23 20.52
N LYS A 336 11.02 -52.46 19.97
CA LYS A 336 12.45 -52.45 20.35
C LYS A 336 12.77 -51.47 21.48
N GLY A 337 11.77 -50.83 22.08
CA GLY A 337 11.92 -49.96 23.24
C GLY A 337 12.16 -48.49 22.92
N TYR A 338 11.76 -48.03 21.74
CA TYR A 338 11.55 -46.60 21.48
C TYR A 338 10.13 -46.22 21.89
N ASP A 339 9.95 -45.04 22.46
CA ASP A 339 8.65 -44.54 22.92
C ASP A 339 7.90 -43.76 21.83
N ALA A 340 8.61 -43.25 20.82
CA ALA A 340 8.03 -42.62 19.64
C ALA A 340 8.87 -42.85 18.38
N VAL A 341 8.23 -42.81 17.21
CA VAL A 341 8.87 -42.95 15.90
C VAL A 341 8.46 -41.81 14.97
N PHE A 342 9.42 -41.19 14.29
CA PHE A 342 9.18 -40.22 13.22
C PHE A 342 9.62 -40.75 11.86
N ILE A 343 8.74 -40.73 10.86
CA ILE A 343 8.99 -41.18 9.50
C ILE A 343 9.26 -39.96 8.61
N ALA A 344 10.47 -39.88 8.05
CA ALA A 344 10.94 -38.76 7.22
C ALA A 344 11.72 -39.26 5.99
N THR A 345 11.15 -40.23 5.28
CA THR A 345 11.83 -40.93 4.18
C THR A 345 11.84 -40.15 2.85
N GLY A 346 11.00 -39.14 2.70
CA GLY A 346 10.90 -38.34 1.47
C GLY A 346 10.34 -39.09 0.25
N ALA A 347 10.44 -38.49 -0.93
CA ALA A 347 9.89 -38.99 -2.20
C ALA A 347 10.98 -39.33 -3.22
N TRP A 348 11.45 -40.58 -3.22
CA TRP A 348 12.64 -41.01 -3.98
C TRP A 348 12.37 -41.58 -5.38
N ALA A 349 11.12 -41.72 -5.79
CA ALA A 349 10.77 -42.31 -7.09
C ALA A 349 10.50 -41.23 -8.14
N SER A 350 11.14 -41.32 -9.30
CA SER A 350 10.81 -40.44 -10.43
C SER A 350 9.48 -40.84 -11.07
N ARG A 351 8.65 -39.86 -11.43
CA ARG A 351 7.42 -40.12 -12.20
C ARG A 351 7.73 -40.46 -13.66
N LYS A 352 7.03 -41.46 -14.18
CA LYS A 352 7.10 -41.90 -15.58
C LYS A 352 6.21 -41.06 -16.50
N LEU A 353 6.67 -40.81 -17.72
CA LEU A 353 5.94 -40.12 -18.80
C LEU A 353 4.75 -40.93 -19.30
N ARG A 354 4.87 -42.26 -19.31
CA ARG A 354 3.87 -43.19 -19.85
C ARG A 354 3.64 -42.97 -21.35
N VAL A 355 4.74 -42.84 -22.11
CA VAL A 355 4.74 -42.73 -23.57
C VAL A 355 5.48 -43.91 -24.19
N ASP A 356 5.17 -44.21 -25.45
CA ASP A 356 5.89 -45.21 -26.22
C ASP A 356 7.41 -44.92 -26.24
N GLY A 357 8.23 -45.95 -26.03
CA GLY A 357 9.69 -45.86 -26.07
C GLY A 357 10.36 -45.40 -24.77
N GLU A 358 9.61 -45.24 -23.67
CA GLU A 358 10.18 -44.82 -22.36
C GLU A 358 11.19 -45.82 -21.78
N ASP A 359 11.11 -47.11 -22.12
CA ASP A 359 12.06 -48.13 -21.66
C ASP A 359 13.33 -48.24 -22.55
N ALA A 360 13.49 -47.36 -23.54
CA ALA A 360 14.62 -47.38 -24.46
C ALA A 360 15.96 -47.04 -23.78
N LYS A 361 17.06 -47.62 -24.27
CA LYS A 361 18.39 -47.27 -23.81
C LYS A 361 18.71 -45.81 -24.16
N GLY A 362 19.07 -45.01 -23.16
CA GLY A 362 19.30 -43.58 -23.29
C GLY A 362 18.17 -42.73 -22.70
N VAL A 363 17.10 -43.37 -22.20
CA VAL A 363 16.15 -42.74 -21.29
C VAL A 363 16.67 -42.86 -19.86
N PHE A 364 16.69 -41.74 -19.16
CA PHE A 364 17.06 -41.63 -17.76
C PHE A 364 15.94 -40.96 -16.99
N HIS A 365 15.82 -41.30 -15.72
CA HIS A 365 14.92 -40.61 -14.80
C HIS A 365 15.73 -39.71 -13.87
N ALA A 366 15.24 -38.50 -13.59
CA ALA A 366 16.06 -37.44 -13.03
C ALA A 366 16.67 -37.79 -11.67
N LEU A 367 15.92 -38.40 -10.75
CA LEU A 367 16.45 -38.72 -9.43
C LEU A 367 17.56 -39.77 -9.50
N GLU A 368 17.34 -40.85 -10.26
CA GLU A 368 18.31 -41.92 -10.45
C GLU A 368 19.55 -41.43 -11.19
N PHE A 369 19.36 -40.56 -12.19
CA PHE A 369 20.44 -39.92 -12.93
C PHE A 369 21.31 -39.02 -12.03
N LEU A 370 20.68 -38.15 -11.24
CA LEU A 370 21.37 -37.25 -10.32
C LEU A 370 22.04 -38.03 -9.19
N GLU A 371 21.39 -39.07 -8.65
CA GLU A 371 21.98 -39.97 -7.64
C GLU A 371 23.22 -40.67 -8.18
N ASP A 372 23.18 -41.17 -9.42
CA ASP A 372 24.32 -41.80 -10.07
C ASP A 372 25.50 -40.82 -10.22
N VAL A 373 25.23 -39.60 -10.70
CA VAL A 373 26.27 -38.58 -10.90
C VAL A 373 26.87 -38.12 -9.57
N ASN A 374 26.04 -37.84 -8.57
CA ASN A 374 26.50 -37.41 -7.23
C ASN A 374 27.30 -38.49 -6.51
N ASN A 375 27.06 -39.77 -6.81
CA ASN A 375 27.88 -40.88 -6.35
C ASN A 375 29.15 -41.12 -7.20
N GLY A 376 29.46 -40.23 -8.15
CA GLY A 376 30.65 -40.30 -8.99
C GLY A 376 30.58 -41.35 -10.11
N LYS A 377 29.39 -41.88 -10.43
CA LYS A 377 29.25 -42.82 -11.56
C LYS A 377 29.38 -42.07 -12.88
N ARG A 378 30.05 -42.69 -13.84
CA ARG A 378 30.20 -42.15 -15.20
C ARG A 378 28.96 -42.45 -16.03
N VAL A 379 28.11 -41.45 -16.24
CA VAL A 379 26.95 -41.53 -17.13
C VAL A 379 27.33 -41.03 -18.53
N LYS A 380 26.91 -41.76 -19.58
CA LYS A 380 27.14 -41.39 -20.99
C LYS A 380 25.83 -40.97 -21.64
N LEU A 381 25.69 -39.69 -21.96
CA LEU A 381 24.47 -39.12 -22.52
C LEU A 381 24.50 -38.92 -24.04
N GLY A 382 25.68 -38.87 -24.67
CA GLY A 382 25.82 -38.49 -26.08
C GLY A 382 26.01 -36.99 -26.26
N LYS A 383 25.76 -36.48 -27.47
CA LYS A 383 25.99 -35.07 -27.82
C LYS A 383 24.75 -34.20 -27.61
N LYS A 384 23.56 -34.74 -27.92
CA LYS A 384 22.28 -34.02 -27.86
C LYS A 384 21.37 -34.63 -26.80
N VAL A 385 20.95 -33.84 -25.81
CA VAL A 385 20.16 -34.33 -24.67
C VAL A 385 18.91 -33.48 -24.48
N ALA A 386 17.75 -34.10 -24.33
CA ALA A 386 16.55 -33.41 -23.87
C ALA A 386 16.23 -33.73 -22.42
N ILE A 387 15.87 -32.71 -21.66
CA ILE A 387 15.38 -32.79 -20.29
C ILE A 387 13.91 -32.43 -20.31
N ILE A 388 13.04 -33.32 -19.82
CA ILE A 388 11.60 -33.12 -19.85
C ILE A 388 11.14 -32.66 -18.47
N GLY A 389 10.73 -31.40 -18.35
CA GLY A 389 10.30 -30.82 -17.07
C GLY A 389 10.67 -29.35 -16.95
N GLY A 390 10.20 -28.70 -15.87
CA GLY A 390 10.49 -27.28 -15.63
C GLY A 390 10.81 -26.92 -14.18
N GLY A 391 10.96 -27.92 -13.29
CA GLY A 391 11.34 -27.71 -11.89
C GLY A 391 12.85 -27.77 -11.66
N ASN A 392 13.28 -27.59 -10.41
CA ASN A 392 14.71 -27.57 -10.06
C ASN A 392 15.44 -28.84 -10.50
N ALA A 393 14.83 -30.03 -10.35
CA ALA A 393 15.41 -31.28 -10.84
C ALA A 393 15.67 -31.29 -12.36
N ALA A 394 14.84 -30.59 -13.14
CA ALA A 394 15.06 -30.45 -14.59
C ALA A 394 16.22 -29.50 -14.88
N ILE A 395 16.30 -28.37 -14.18
CA ILE A 395 17.42 -27.44 -14.30
C ILE A 395 18.75 -28.12 -13.92
N ASP A 396 18.75 -28.84 -12.79
CA ASP A 396 19.91 -29.58 -12.31
C ASP A 396 20.33 -30.65 -13.30
N SER A 397 19.38 -31.44 -13.81
CA SER A 397 19.67 -32.46 -14.82
C SER A 397 20.25 -31.85 -16.09
N ALA A 398 19.78 -30.66 -16.52
CA ALA A 398 20.29 -29.97 -17.70
C ALA A 398 21.74 -29.49 -17.50
N ARG A 399 22.01 -28.82 -16.37
CA ARG A 399 23.33 -28.28 -16.01
C ARG A 399 24.35 -29.38 -15.76
N VAL A 400 23.93 -30.50 -15.18
CA VAL A 400 24.74 -31.72 -15.05
C VAL A 400 25.01 -32.33 -16.42
N SER A 401 24.01 -32.45 -17.29
CA SER A 401 24.19 -33.00 -18.64
C SER A 401 25.21 -32.21 -19.46
N HIS A 402 25.18 -30.88 -19.34
CA HIS A 402 26.19 -30.00 -19.94
C HIS A 402 27.60 -30.29 -19.42
N ARG A 403 27.77 -30.41 -18.09
CA ARG A 403 29.05 -30.75 -17.44
C ARG A 403 29.58 -32.14 -17.79
N LEU A 404 28.69 -33.08 -18.11
CA LEU A 404 29.05 -34.41 -18.59
C LEU A 404 29.48 -34.43 -20.07
N GLY A 405 29.50 -33.27 -20.74
CA GLY A 405 30.03 -33.10 -22.10
C GLY A 405 28.98 -33.14 -23.21
N ALA A 406 27.70 -32.96 -22.90
CA ALA A 406 26.68 -32.76 -23.93
C ALA A 406 26.94 -31.43 -24.68
N GLU A 407 26.96 -31.48 -26.01
CA GLU A 407 27.18 -30.31 -26.88
C GLU A 407 25.91 -29.46 -26.98
N GLU A 408 24.73 -30.10 -26.94
CA GLU A 408 23.43 -29.43 -27.00
C GLU A 408 22.49 -30.02 -25.93
N VAL A 409 22.02 -29.17 -25.03
CA VAL A 409 21.08 -29.53 -23.97
C VAL A 409 19.81 -28.70 -24.14
N LEU A 410 18.67 -29.38 -24.22
CA LEU A 410 17.36 -28.80 -24.41
C LEU A 410 16.48 -29.11 -23.21
N ILE A 411 15.81 -28.11 -22.64
CA ILE A 411 14.73 -28.32 -21.67
C ILE A 411 13.40 -28.25 -22.42
N VAL A 412 12.67 -29.35 -22.47
CA VAL A 412 11.34 -29.43 -23.07
C VAL A 412 10.29 -29.24 -21.98
N TYR A 413 9.55 -28.13 -22.06
CA TYR A 413 8.55 -27.78 -21.05
C TYR A 413 7.20 -27.47 -21.68
N ARG A 414 6.14 -28.04 -21.11
CA ARG A 414 4.77 -27.94 -21.63
C ARG A 414 4.09 -26.59 -21.42
N ARG A 415 4.67 -25.70 -20.61
CA ARG A 415 4.16 -24.33 -20.36
C ARG A 415 5.21 -23.28 -20.76
N SER A 416 4.94 -22.00 -20.49
CA SER A 416 5.90 -20.92 -20.74
C SER A 416 6.97 -20.82 -19.63
N ARG A 417 7.90 -19.87 -19.79
CA ARG A 417 8.98 -19.62 -18.85
C ARG A 417 8.44 -19.14 -17.49
N GLU A 418 7.37 -18.36 -17.53
CA GLU A 418 6.71 -17.74 -16.38
C GLU A 418 6.07 -18.77 -15.45
N GLU A 419 5.61 -19.91 -15.99
CA GLU A 419 5.05 -21.00 -15.18
C GLU A 419 6.08 -22.07 -14.78
N MET A 420 7.38 -21.87 -15.02
CA MET A 420 8.41 -22.80 -14.55
C MET A 420 8.49 -22.74 -13.02
N PRO A 421 8.35 -23.87 -12.30
CA PRO A 421 8.44 -23.89 -10.84
C PRO A 421 9.89 -23.85 -10.31
N ALA A 422 10.90 -23.86 -11.19
CA ALA A 422 12.30 -23.74 -10.77
C ALA A 422 12.62 -22.33 -10.25
N ILE A 423 13.68 -22.24 -9.44
CA ILE A 423 14.20 -20.97 -8.92
C ILE A 423 14.62 -20.07 -10.11
N PRO A 424 14.11 -18.83 -10.24
CA PRO A 424 14.37 -17.97 -11.39
C PRO A 424 15.86 -17.73 -11.67
N GLU A 425 16.67 -17.58 -10.62
CA GLU A 425 18.12 -17.43 -10.72
C GLU A 425 18.76 -18.67 -11.34
N GLU A 426 18.31 -19.88 -10.97
CA GLU A 426 18.83 -21.14 -11.53
C GLU A 426 18.46 -21.32 -13.01
N ILE A 427 17.28 -20.84 -13.42
CA ILE A 427 16.89 -20.80 -14.84
C ILE A 427 17.84 -19.88 -15.60
N HIS A 428 18.10 -18.68 -15.07
CA HIS A 428 19.02 -17.73 -15.69
C HIS A 428 20.45 -18.28 -15.80
N GLU A 429 20.95 -18.92 -14.74
CA GLU A 429 22.28 -19.54 -14.72
C GLU A 429 22.39 -20.70 -15.72
N ALA A 430 21.32 -21.45 -15.96
CA ALA A 430 21.27 -22.49 -16.99
C ALA A 430 21.33 -21.89 -18.42
N GLU A 431 20.59 -20.81 -18.68
CA GLU A 431 20.61 -20.09 -19.96
C GLU A 431 22.03 -19.52 -20.25
N LEU A 432 22.72 -19.00 -19.23
CA LEU A 432 24.11 -18.53 -19.32
C LEU A 432 25.11 -19.64 -19.65
N GLU A 433 24.80 -20.89 -19.29
CA GLU A 433 25.58 -22.09 -19.66
C GLU A 433 25.23 -22.62 -21.06
N GLY A 434 24.33 -21.94 -21.78
CA GLY A 434 23.95 -22.29 -23.16
C GLY A 434 22.84 -23.34 -23.26
N ILE A 435 22.17 -23.66 -22.15
CA ILE A 435 21.03 -24.57 -22.12
C ILE A 435 19.82 -23.89 -22.77
N LYS A 436 19.18 -24.57 -23.72
CA LYS A 436 18.07 -24.01 -24.50
C LYS A 436 16.73 -24.38 -23.88
N LEU A 437 15.84 -23.41 -23.71
CA LEU A 437 14.45 -23.66 -23.30
C LEU A 437 13.56 -23.87 -24.53
N HIS A 438 12.94 -25.04 -24.61
CA HIS A 438 11.93 -25.40 -25.60
C HIS A 438 10.57 -25.48 -24.91
N ILE A 439 9.99 -24.30 -24.72
CA ILE A 439 8.72 -24.11 -24.02
C ILE A 439 7.52 -24.46 -24.91
N LEU A 440 6.33 -24.51 -24.31
CA LEU A 440 5.07 -24.82 -24.98
C LEU A 440 5.13 -26.11 -25.82
N SER A 441 5.81 -27.13 -25.28
CA SER A 441 6.03 -28.40 -25.97
C SER A 441 5.91 -29.57 -24.99
N SER A 442 5.16 -30.61 -25.37
CA SER A 442 4.99 -31.81 -24.58
C SER A 442 5.42 -33.05 -25.37
N PRO A 443 6.18 -33.98 -24.79
CA PRO A 443 6.52 -35.23 -25.45
C PRO A 443 5.27 -36.10 -25.65
N VAL A 444 5.20 -36.77 -26.80
CA VAL A 444 4.15 -37.76 -27.12
C VAL A 444 4.72 -39.15 -27.37
N LYS A 445 5.97 -39.24 -27.84
CA LYS A 445 6.65 -40.51 -28.12
C LYS A 445 8.17 -40.34 -28.11
N ILE A 446 8.88 -41.31 -27.56
CA ILE A 446 10.33 -41.42 -27.68
C ILE A 446 10.64 -42.24 -28.93
N LEU A 447 11.45 -41.69 -29.83
CA LEU A 447 11.86 -42.34 -31.07
C LEU A 447 13.11 -43.19 -30.78
N GLU A 448 13.07 -44.45 -31.18
CA GLU A 448 14.18 -45.38 -30.97
C GLU A 448 14.50 -46.20 -32.22
N SER A 449 15.77 -46.60 -32.32
CA SER A 449 16.27 -47.55 -33.32
C SER A 449 17.17 -48.57 -32.62
N GLY A 450 16.85 -49.87 -32.80
CA GLY A 450 17.58 -50.95 -32.11
C GLY A 450 17.51 -50.89 -30.58
N GLY A 451 16.40 -50.38 -30.03
CA GLY A 451 16.21 -50.22 -28.58
C GLY A 451 17.02 -49.08 -27.95
N LYS A 452 17.55 -48.16 -28.76
CA LYS A 452 18.27 -46.97 -28.31
C LYS A 452 17.58 -45.71 -28.82
N VAL A 453 17.50 -44.70 -27.95
CA VAL A 453 16.98 -43.37 -28.29
C VAL A 453 17.69 -42.78 -29.52
N THR A 454 16.90 -42.25 -30.45
CA THR A 454 17.36 -41.47 -31.62
C THR A 454 16.66 -40.12 -31.74
N GLY A 455 15.56 -39.91 -31.02
CA GLY A 455 14.80 -38.66 -31.08
C GLY A 455 13.65 -38.61 -30.09
N LEU A 456 12.96 -37.46 -30.07
CA LEU A 456 11.77 -37.21 -29.26
C LEU A 456 10.70 -36.55 -30.12
N ARG A 457 9.53 -37.16 -30.23
CA ARG A 457 8.36 -36.56 -30.85
C ARG A 457 7.60 -35.74 -29.81
N CYS A 458 7.37 -34.47 -30.11
CA CYS A 458 6.63 -33.54 -29.29
C CYS A 458 5.39 -33.02 -30.02
N ILE A 459 4.43 -32.51 -29.25
CA ILE A 459 3.29 -31.73 -29.72
C ILE A 459 3.41 -30.31 -29.16
N LYS A 460 3.00 -29.30 -29.95
CA LYS A 460 2.96 -27.92 -29.44
C LYS A 460 1.78 -27.73 -28.50
N MET A 461 1.99 -26.87 -27.52
CA MET A 461 0.99 -26.53 -26.51
C MET A 461 0.64 -25.04 -26.64
N GLU A 462 -0.59 -24.69 -26.25
CA GLU A 462 -0.99 -23.32 -25.93
C GLU A 462 -1.39 -23.23 -24.45
N LEU A 463 -1.40 -22.00 -23.91
CA LEU A 463 -1.80 -21.78 -22.53
C LEU A 463 -3.31 -21.51 -22.47
N GLY A 464 -4.04 -22.39 -21.79
CA GLY A 464 -5.44 -22.18 -21.43
C GLY A 464 -5.60 -21.42 -20.12
N GLU A 465 -6.75 -21.63 -19.47
CA GLU A 465 -7.06 -21.05 -18.16
C GLU A 465 -6.13 -21.55 -17.05
N PRO A 466 -5.89 -20.76 -16.00
CA PRO A 466 -5.21 -21.20 -14.78
C PRO A 466 -5.81 -22.47 -14.16
N ASP A 467 -4.96 -23.36 -13.67
CA ASP A 467 -5.32 -24.49 -12.81
C ASP A 467 -5.48 -24.07 -11.34
N GLU A 468 -5.82 -25.02 -10.46
CA GLU A 468 -6.00 -24.77 -9.01
C GLU A 468 -4.74 -24.22 -8.34
N SER A 469 -3.55 -24.43 -8.93
CA SER A 469 -2.30 -23.85 -8.45
C SER A 469 -2.03 -22.44 -8.99
N GLY A 470 -2.96 -21.86 -9.76
CA GLY A 470 -2.83 -20.57 -10.43
C GLY A 470 -1.98 -20.62 -11.71
N ARG A 471 -1.44 -21.79 -12.10
CA ARG A 471 -0.61 -21.93 -13.31
C ARG A 471 -1.49 -22.22 -14.52
N ARG A 472 -1.21 -21.59 -15.65
CA ARG A 472 -1.98 -21.82 -16.88
C ARG A 472 -1.90 -23.29 -17.32
N ARG A 473 -3.05 -23.86 -17.68
CA ARG A 473 -3.15 -25.24 -18.16
C ARG A 473 -2.57 -25.35 -19.57
N PRO A 474 -1.69 -26.30 -19.83
CA PRO A 474 -1.20 -26.54 -21.19
C PRO A 474 -2.25 -27.32 -21.99
N VAL A 475 -2.63 -26.80 -23.15
CA VAL A 475 -3.60 -27.41 -24.08
C VAL A 475 -2.88 -27.82 -25.36
N PRO A 476 -2.97 -29.08 -25.81
CA PRO A 476 -2.30 -29.52 -27.03
C PRO A 476 -2.93 -28.86 -28.27
N ILE A 477 -2.09 -28.36 -29.17
CA ILE A 477 -2.52 -27.86 -30.48
C ILE A 477 -2.59 -29.07 -31.43
N PRO A 478 -3.77 -29.43 -31.97
CA PRO A 478 -3.89 -30.55 -32.90
C PRO A 478 -3.00 -30.40 -34.13
N ASP A 479 -2.55 -31.53 -34.70
CA ASP A 479 -1.74 -31.60 -35.93
C ASP A 479 -0.44 -30.77 -35.90
N SER A 480 0.10 -30.52 -34.70
CA SER A 480 1.30 -29.69 -34.50
C SER A 480 2.56 -30.48 -34.14
N GLU A 481 2.54 -31.80 -34.35
CA GLU A 481 3.61 -32.69 -33.92
C GLU A 481 4.90 -32.47 -34.72
N PHE A 482 6.04 -32.61 -34.02
CA PHE A 482 7.36 -32.46 -34.61
C PHE A 482 8.39 -33.32 -33.88
N ASP A 483 9.47 -33.65 -34.58
CA ASP A 483 10.53 -34.52 -34.08
C ASP A 483 11.79 -33.70 -33.74
N ILE A 484 12.44 -34.06 -32.63
CA ILE A 484 13.72 -33.50 -32.19
C ILE A 484 14.75 -34.63 -32.18
N ASP A 485 15.81 -34.51 -32.99
CA ASP A 485 16.90 -35.49 -33.03
C ASP A 485 17.79 -35.38 -31.78
N LEU A 486 17.96 -36.48 -31.05
CA LEU A 486 18.74 -36.51 -29.81
C LEU A 486 19.26 -37.91 -29.44
N ASP A 487 20.27 -37.95 -28.57
CA ASP A 487 20.95 -39.18 -28.14
C ASP A 487 20.42 -39.73 -26.81
N ALA A 488 19.88 -38.86 -25.95
CA ALA A 488 19.37 -39.21 -24.63
C ALA A 488 18.23 -38.28 -24.16
N VAL A 489 17.37 -38.83 -23.31
CA VAL A 489 16.25 -38.13 -22.67
C VAL A 489 16.37 -38.29 -21.15
N VAL A 490 16.25 -37.19 -20.40
CA VAL A 490 16.13 -37.22 -18.94
C VAL A 490 14.73 -36.76 -18.53
N VAL A 491 14.00 -37.62 -17.83
CA VAL A 491 12.62 -37.37 -17.41
C VAL A 491 12.59 -36.76 -16.01
N ALA A 492 12.13 -35.51 -15.90
CA ALA A 492 12.12 -34.70 -14.68
C ALA A 492 10.72 -34.07 -14.40
N ILE A 493 9.67 -34.88 -14.50
CA ILE A 493 8.26 -34.43 -14.44
C ILE A 493 7.60 -34.55 -13.05
N GLY A 494 8.37 -34.91 -12.02
CA GLY A 494 7.90 -35.00 -10.65
C GLY A 494 8.41 -36.25 -9.93
N GLN A 495 8.08 -36.35 -8.64
CA GLN A 495 8.57 -37.41 -7.76
C GLN A 495 7.38 -38.10 -7.05
N GLY A 496 7.67 -39.20 -6.37
CA GLY A 496 6.71 -40.05 -5.66
C GLY A 496 7.39 -41.03 -4.71
N ILE A 497 6.59 -41.89 -4.09
CA ILE A 497 7.06 -43.07 -3.35
C ILE A 497 6.75 -44.29 -4.23
N ASP A 498 7.73 -45.17 -4.42
CA ASP A 498 7.50 -46.43 -5.11
C ASP A 498 6.73 -47.38 -4.18
N GLU A 499 5.72 -48.09 -4.69
CA GLU A 499 4.89 -49.01 -3.90
C GLU A 499 5.74 -50.11 -3.22
N LYS A 500 6.87 -50.49 -3.82
CA LYS A 500 7.82 -51.46 -3.22
C LYS A 500 8.48 -50.94 -1.92
N ASP A 501 8.45 -49.63 -1.72
CA ASP A 501 9.03 -48.93 -0.58
C ASP A 501 7.96 -48.52 0.45
N TYR A 502 6.70 -48.94 0.25
CA TYR A 502 5.65 -48.73 1.25
C TYR A 502 5.95 -49.49 2.54
N PHE A 503 5.62 -48.88 3.67
CA PHE A 503 5.61 -49.51 4.98
C PHE A 503 4.38 -50.41 5.09
N SER A 504 4.56 -51.58 5.68
CA SER A 504 3.50 -52.60 5.76
C SER A 504 2.38 -52.28 6.75
N ASP A 505 2.63 -51.35 7.66
CA ASP A 505 1.82 -51.02 8.84
C ASP A 505 1.30 -49.58 8.84
N VAL A 506 1.56 -48.80 7.78
CA VAL A 506 1.12 -47.39 7.68
C VAL A 506 0.18 -47.22 6.48
N GLU A 507 -0.81 -46.33 6.61
CA GLU A 507 -1.76 -46.02 5.54
C GLU A 507 -1.23 -44.97 4.56
N TYR A 508 -1.68 -45.08 3.30
CA TYR A 508 -1.32 -44.17 2.22
C TYR A 508 -2.58 -43.55 1.62
N SER A 509 -2.49 -42.27 1.26
CA SER A 509 -3.51 -41.58 0.48
C SER A 509 -3.63 -42.15 -0.93
N ARG A 510 -4.72 -41.80 -1.64
CA ARG A 510 -4.92 -42.15 -3.06
C ARG A 510 -3.77 -41.68 -3.99
N TRP A 511 -2.96 -40.75 -3.53
CA TRP A 511 -1.84 -40.17 -4.28
C TRP A 511 -0.49 -40.84 -3.95
N GLY A 512 -0.48 -41.83 -3.05
CA GLY A 512 0.72 -42.57 -2.65
C GLY A 512 1.57 -41.88 -1.58
N TRP A 513 1.01 -40.92 -0.86
CA TRP A 513 1.65 -40.26 0.29
C TRP A 513 1.22 -40.90 1.60
N ILE A 514 2.09 -40.93 2.61
CA ILE A 514 1.74 -41.41 3.95
C ILE A 514 0.63 -40.54 4.52
N ASN A 515 -0.41 -41.17 5.07
CA ASN A 515 -1.50 -40.48 5.72
C ASN A 515 -1.10 -40.11 7.16
N ALA A 516 -1.08 -38.81 7.45
CA ALA A 516 -0.82 -38.26 8.76
C ALA A 516 -1.69 -37.02 8.97
N ASP A 517 -2.06 -36.75 10.21
CA ASP A 517 -2.80 -35.56 10.57
C ASP A 517 -2.00 -34.29 10.26
N GLU A 518 -2.65 -33.27 9.69
CA GLU A 518 -1.95 -32.09 9.17
C GLU A 518 -1.31 -31.23 10.27
N ASN A 519 -1.87 -31.25 11.48
CA ASN A 519 -1.44 -30.41 12.60
C ASN A 519 -0.47 -31.14 13.53
N THR A 520 -0.79 -32.37 13.90
CA THR A 520 0.01 -33.16 14.83
C THR A 520 1.09 -33.97 14.12
N LEU A 521 0.93 -34.23 12.82
CA LEU A 521 1.75 -35.15 12.02
C LEU A 521 1.68 -36.60 12.49
N GLN A 522 0.71 -36.95 13.35
CA GLN A 522 0.51 -38.32 13.82
C GLN A 522 -0.14 -39.17 12.73
N THR A 523 0.32 -40.41 12.59
CA THR A 523 -0.24 -41.39 11.66
C THR A 523 -1.44 -42.12 12.28
N CYS A 524 -2.00 -43.12 11.57
CA CYS A 524 -3.01 -44.01 12.13
C CYS A 524 -2.51 -44.88 13.30
N LEU A 525 -1.18 -44.96 13.52
CA LEU A 525 -0.57 -45.72 14.61
C LEU A 525 -0.16 -44.80 15.77
N ASP A 526 -0.55 -45.20 16.99
CA ASP A 526 -0.18 -44.48 18.21
C ASP A 526 1.35 -44.44 18.40
N GLY A 527 1.87 -43.26 18.77
CA GLY A 527 3.31 -43.02 18.92
C GLY A 527 4.12 -42.97 17.62
N ILE A 528 3.48 -43.02 16.44
CA ILE A 528 4.15 -42.90 15.13
C ILE A 528 3.68 -41.65 14.39
N PHE A 529 4.66 -40.83 14.01
CA PHE A 529 4.50 -39.57 13.31
C PHE A 529 5.18 -39.63 11.94
N ALA A 530 4.73 -38.84 10.97
CA ALA A 530 5.33 -38.76 9.64
C ALA A 530 5.34 -37.33 9.10
N GLY A 531 6.39 -36.93 8.39
CA GLY A 531 6.53 -35.56 7.89
C GLY A 531 7.56 -35.39 6.77
N GLY A 532 7.57 -34.20 6.17
CA GLY A 532 8.33 -33.88 4.96
C GLY A 532 7.70 -34.48 3.69
N ASP A 533 8.52 -34.62 2.64
CA ASP A 533 8.04 -34.96 1.29
C ASP A 533 7.29 -36.31 1.19
N CYS A 534 7.44 -37.23 2.16
CA CYS A 534 6.68 -38.48 2.17
C CYS A 534 5.21 -38.32 2.58
N VAL A 535 4.83 -37.16 3.15
CA VAL A 535 3.45 -36.82 3.54
C VAL A 535 2.89 -35.75 2.60
N THR A 536 3.61 -34.65 2.40
CA THR A 536 3.15 -33.51 1.60
C THR A 536 3.30 -33.71 0.09
N GLY A 537 4.11 -34.69 -0.31
CA GLY A 537 4.72 -34.71 -1.64
C GLY A 537 5.88 -33.71 -1.74
N PRO A 538 6.56 -33.65 -2.91
CA PRO A 538 7.79 -32.88 -3.09
C PRO A 538 7.57 -31.39 -2.85
N SER A 539 8.26 -30.82 -1.86
CA SER A 539 8.25 -29.39 -1.56
C SER A 539 9.67 -28.79 -1.56
N THR A 540 9.90 -27.78 -0.74
CA THR A 540 11.20 -27.13 -0.59
C THR A 540 11.95 -27.65 0.65
N VAL A 541 13.28 -27.51 0.65
CA VAL A 541 14.12 -27.94 1.79
C VAL A 541 13.70 -27.26 3.09
N VAL A 542 13.31 -25.98 3.05
CA VAL A 542 12.91 -25.23 4.24
C VAL A 542 11.56 -25.71 4.80
N ASP A 543 10.63 -26.17 3.95
CA ASP A 543 9.38 -26.79 4.39
C ASP A 543 9.64 -28.13 5.09
N ALA A 544 10.54 -28.94 4.55
CA ALA A 544 10.93 -30.20 5.18
C ALA A 544 11.55 -29.97 6.56
N VAL A 545 12.39 -28.94 6.72
CA VAL A 545 12.91 -28.52 8.03
C VAL A 545 11.76 -28.10 8.96
N GLY A 546 10.83 -27.27 8.49
CA GLY A 546 9.65 -26.86 9.26
C GLY A 546 8.81 -28.05 9.75
N SER A 547 8.53 -29.01 8.87
CA SER A 547 7.81 -30.25 9.20
C SER A 547 8.55 -31.08 10.26
N GLY A 548 9.88 -31.17 10.18
CA GLY A 548 10.68 -31.83 11.22
C GLY A 548 10.58 -31.16 12.60
N LYS A 549 10.57 -29.82 12.63
CA LYS A 549 10.39 -29.05 13.88
C LYS A 549 8.99 -29.25 14.47
N GLN A 550 7.96 -29.20 13.64
CA GLN A 550 6.58 -29.47 14.05
C GLN A 550 6.45 -30.88 14.64
N ALA A 551 7.05 -31.89 13.98
CA ALA A 551 7.06 -33.26 14.49
C ALA A 551 7.78 -33.38 15.84
N ALA A 552 8.92 -32.69 16.04
CA ALA A 552 9.61 -32.69 17.33
C ALA A 552 8.73 -32.14 18.47
N LEU A 553 7.98 -31.07 18.21
CA LEU A 553 7.03 -30.52 19.18
C LEU A 553 5.89 -31.50 19.48
N SER A 554 5.25 -32.07 18.46
CA SER A 554 4.17 -33.05 18.62
C SER A 554 4.63 -34.29 19.40
N ILE A 555 5.81 -34.83 19.06
CA ILE A 555 6.40 -35.98 19.76
C ILE A 555 6.69 -35.63 21.21
N SER A 556 7.25 -34.45 21.48
CA SER A 556 7.55 -34.02 22.86
C SER A 556 6.29 -33.89 23.71
N ARG A 557 5.19 -33.36 23.17
CA ARG A 557 3.89 -33.29 23.85
C ARG A 557 3.29 -34.66 24.09
N TYR A 558 3.29 -35.50 23.05
CA TYR A 558 2.85 -36.90 23.14
C TYR A 558 3.57 -37.67 24.26
N LEU A 559 4.91 -37.57 24.32
CA LEU A 559 5.73 -38.24 25.34
C LEU A 559 5.51 -37.69 26.76
N GLN A 560 5.05 -36.45 26.88
CA GLN A 560 4.70 -35.82 28.16
C GLN A 560 3.24 -36.08 28.58
N GLY A 561 2.43 -36.69 27.71
CA GLY A 561 0.99 -36.87 27.93
C GLY A 561 0.20 -35.56 27.84
N GLU A 562 0.75 -34.55 27.15
CA GLU A 562 0.09 -33.29 26.87
C GLU A 562 -0.79 -33.41 25.61
N ASP A 563 -1.77 -32.50 25.48
CA ASP A 563 -2.61 -32.45 24.30
C ASP A 563 -1.80 -32.06 23.04
N THR A 564 -1.76 -32.96 22.06
CA THR A 564 -1.07 -32.76 20.80
C THR A 564 -1.80 -31.80 19.85
N GLU A 565 -3.13 -31.63 19.99
CA GLU A 565 -3.90 -30.73 19.11
C GLU A 565 -3.60 -29.24 19.38
N SER A 566 -3.21 -28.93 20.62
CA SER A 566 -2.84 -27.57 21.03
C SER A 566 -1.55 -27.04 20.38
N VAL A 567 -0.80 -27.88 19.63
CA VAL A 567 0.42 -27.44 18.91
C VAL A 567 0.11 -26.32 17.90
N ALA A 568 -1.14 -26.25 17.42
CA ALA A 568 -1.60 -25.22 16.48
C ALA A 568 -1.99 -23.88 17.14
N THR A 569 -2.20 -23.83 18.47
CA THR A 569 -2.97 -22.75 19.12
C THR A 569 -2.20 -21.80 20.03
N ASP A 570 -0.94 -22.10 20.36
CA ASP A 570 -0.36 -21.54 21.59
C ASP A 570 0.34 -20.17 21.46
N GLU A 571 0.48 -19.59 20.27
CA GLU A 571 1.03 -18.23 20.13
C GLU A 571 0.18 -17.36 19.20
N VAL A 572 -0.45 -16.33 19.77
CA VAL A 572 -1.03 -15.23 19.00
C VAL A 572 0.11 -14.45 18.36
N ARG A 573 0.48 -14.82 17.13
CA ARG A 573 1.49 -14.08 16.37
C ARG A 573 0.93 -12.76 15.88
N ILE A 574 1.44 -11.67 16.45
CA ILE A 574 1.16 -10.31 16.00
C ILE A 574 2.04 -10.07 14.79
N ALA A 575 1.47 -9.75 13.64
CA ALA A 575 2.24 -9.49 12.43
C ALA A 575 2.53 -7.98 12.32
N ALA A 576 3.78 -7.58 12.16
CA ALA A 576 4.09 -6.16 11.93
C ALA A 576 3.50 -5.69 10.59
N SER A 577 2.78 -4.57 10.62
CA SER A 577 2.15 -3.93 9.46
C SER A 577 2.68 -2.51 9.31
N VAL A 578 3.61 -2.31 8.37
CA VAL A 578 4.27 -1.02 8.17
C VAL A 578 3.67 -0.28 6.97
N GLU A 579 3.34 1.00 7.16
CA GLU A 579 3.17 1.93 6.05
C GLU A 579 4.54 2.31 5.52
N ILE A 580 4.79 1.99 4.25
CA ILE A 580 6.07 2.24 3.59
C ILE A 580 5.99 3.58 2.90
N GLU A 581 6.86 4.49 3.31
CA GLU A 581 7.07 5.75 2.60
C GLU A 581 7.96 5.50 1.37
N MET A 582 7.39 5.65 0.17
CA MET A 582 8.14 5.48 -1.08
C MET A 582 9.27 6.51 -1.26
N SER A 583 9.25 7.61 -0.51
CA SER A 583 10.32 8.62 -0.47
C SER A 583 11.63 8.11 0.12
N GLN A 584 11.62 6.97 0.82
CA GLN A 584 12.83 6.32 1.36
C GLN A 584 13.56 5.42 0.34
N ALA A 585 13.15 5.46 -0.93
CA ALA A 585 13.84 4.74 -2.00
C ALA A 585 15.24 5.30 -2.22
N THR A 586 16.25 4.52 -1.83
CA THR A 586 17.66 4.77 -2.15
C THR A 586 18.02 4.14 -3.50
N GLU A 587 19.06 4.63 -4.17
CA GLU A 587 19.60 3.99 -5.39
C GLU A 587 20.35 2.66 -5.12
N ASP A 588 20.48 2.25 -3.86
CA ASP A 588 21.21 1.05 -3.43
C ASP A 588 20.63 -0.25 -4.00
N ARG A 589 21.26 -0.75 -5.07
CA ARG A 589 20.93 -2.02 -5.71
C ARG A 589 21.24 -3.19 -4.78
N ARG A 590 20.42 -4.25 -4.86
CA ARG A 590 20.71 -5.55 -4.22
C ARG A 590 22.08 -6.05 -4.67
N ALA A 591 22.90 -6.49 -3.72
CA ALA A 591 24.20 -7.06 -4.00
C ALA A 591 24.07 -8.35 -4.83
N GLU A 592 24.69 -8.36 -6.00
CA GLU A 592 24.77 -9.54 -6.87
C GLU A 592 25.64 -10.63 -6.23
N MET A 593 25.19 -11.88 -6.29
CA MET A 593 25.97 -13.03 -5.82
C MET A 593 27.20 -13.22 -6.74
N PRO A 594 28.43 -13.15 -6.20
CA PRO A 594 29.60 -13.47 -7.00
C PRO A 594 29.53 -14.91 -7.49
N ALA A 595 29.74 -15.14 -8.79
CA ALA A 595 29.70 -16.47 -9.38
C ALA A 595 30.90 -16.73 -10.30
N LEU A 596 31.22 -18.01 -10.52
CA LEU A 596 32.17 -18.43 -11.54
C LEU A 596 31.69 -17.98 -12.93
N LYS A 597 32.62 -17.52 -13.77
CA LYS A 597 32.32 -17.21 -15.18
C LYS A 597 31.90 -18.48 -15.93
N PRO A 598 30.94 -18.42 -16.88
CA PRO A 598 30.50 -19.60 -17.63
C PRO A 598 31.63 -20.44 -18.22
N SER A 599 32.69 -19.80 -18.75
CA SER A 599 33.87 -20.48 -19.31
C SER A 599 34.68 -21.32 -18.32
N LYS A 600 34.44 -21.15 -17.00
CA LYS A 600 35.10 -21.92 -15.93
C LYS A 600 34.18 -22.96 -15.30
N ARG A 601 32.95 -23.15 -15.79
CA ARG A 601 31.93 -24.05 -15.21
C ARG A 601 31.94 -25.46 -15.83
N GLY A 602 33.07 -25.88 -16.38
CA GLY A 602 33.21 -27.21 -16.98
C GLY A 602 33.26 -28.37 -15.99
N GLY A 603 33.41 -28.08 -14.69
CA GLY A 603 33.42 -29.07 -13.61
C GLY A 603 32.24 -28.94 -12.65
N PHE A 604 32.36 -29.63 -11.51
CA PHE A 604 31.39 -29.60 -10.42
C PHE A 604 31.79 -28.65 -9.28
N ASP A 605 32.75 -27.75 -9.54
CA ASP A 605 33.10 -26.68 -8.60
C ASP A 605 31.87 -25.81 -8.28
N GLU A 606 31.79 -25.35 -7.04
CA GLU A 606 30.68 -24.50 -6.58
C GLU A 606 30.59 -23.23 -7.44
N VAL A 607 29.42 -22.98 -8.04
CA VAL A 607 29.25 -21.88 -9.01
C VAL A 607 29.12 -20.53 -8.31
N GLU A 608 28.25 -20.45 -7.30
CA GLU A 608 28.13 -19.27 -6.46
C GLU A 608 29.27 -19.25 -5.42
N LEU A 609 29.92 -18.11 -5.22
CA LEU A 609 31.15 -17.97 -4.41
C LEU A 609 30.91 -17.32 -3.04
N GLY A 610 29.68 -16.93 -2.74
CA GLY A 610 29.30 -16.29 -1.48
C GLY A 610 29.72 -14.82 -1.38
N PHE A 611 29.17 -14.11 -0.39
CA PHE A 611 29.54 -12.73 -0.11
C PHE A 611 30.84 -12.62 0.69
N LYS A 612 31.58 -11.54 0.43
CA LYS A 612 32.66 -11.10 1.33
C LYS A 612 32.07 -10.23 2.44
N ARG A 613 32.81 -10.11 3.55
CA ARG A 613 32.43 -9.29 4.73
C ARG A 613 31.89 -7.91 4.34
N LYS A 614 32.59 -7.17 3.48
CA LYS A 614 32.16 -5.81 3.08
C LYS A 614 30.81 -5.83 2.36
N THR A 615 30.64 -6.72 1.38
CA THR A 615 29.40 -6.88 0.62
C THR A 615 28.24 -7.32 1.51
N ALA A 616 28.48 -8.29 2.41
CA ALA A 616 27.46 -8.77 3.33
C ALA A 616 26.97 -7.65 4.28
N LYS A 617 27.88 -6.82 4.81
CA LYS A 617 27.49 -5.68 5.64
C LYS A 617 26.65 -4.66 4.85
N ILE A 618 27.06 -4.32 3.62
CA ILE A 618 26.33 -3.38 2.76
C ILE A 618 24.92 -3.92 2.43
N GLU A 619 24.82 -5.19 2.05
CA GLU A 619 23.52 -5.79 1.75
C GLU A 619 22.62 -5.88 2.99
N ALA A 620 23.19 -6.16 4.16
CA ALA A 620 22.44 -6.17 5.42
C ALA A 620 21.94 -4.77 5.83
N ASP A 621 22.69 -3.73 5.50
CA ASP A 621 22.34 -2.32 5.78
C ASP A 621 21.09 -1.86 5.02
N ARG A 622 20.73 -2.54 3.92
CA ARG A 622 19.49 -2.28 3.16
C ARG A 622 18.22 -2.66 3.95
N CYS A 623 18.34 -3.39 5.07
CA CYS A 623 17.20 -3.76 5.89
C CYS A 623 16.57 -2.53 6.55
N ILE A 624 15.29 -2.25 6.23
CA ILE A 624 14.55 -1.08 6.74
C ILE A 624 13.99 -1.27 8.16
N ASN A 625 14.31 -2.39 8.81
CA ASN A 625 13.77 -2.74 10.11
C ASN A 625 12.25 -2.57 10.24
N CYS A 626 11.51 -3.22 9.34
CA CYS A 626 10.06 -3.13 9.22
C CYS A 626 9.27 -3.73 10.40
N SER A 627 9.90 -4.06 11.52
CA SER A 627 9.24 -4.63 12.69
C SER A 627 10.03 -4.24 13.93
N LEU A 628 9.29 -3.90 14.98
CA LEU A 628 9.72 -3.85 16.37
C LEU A 628 9.24 -5.14 17.02
N SER A 629 10.14 -6.13 17.15
CA SER A 629 9.85 -7.41 17.79
C SER A 629 10.45 -7.45 19.19
N ASN A 630 9.73 -8.09 20.12
CA ASN A 630 10.19 -8.43 21.46
C ASN A 630 11.38 -9.42 21.49
N MET A 631 11.84 -9.93 20.33
CA MET A 631 12.96 -10.87 20.24
C MET A 631 14.37 -10.24 20.33
N GLY A 632 14.49 -9.06 20.96
CA GLY A 632 15.76 -8.45 21.36
C GLY A 632 16.58 -7.86 20.22
N VAL A 633 15.93 -7.24 19.23
CA VAL A 633 16.59 -6.55 18.12
C VAL A 633 16.19 -5.08 18.12
N ASN A 634 17.14 -4.18 18.34
CA ASN A 634 16.85 -2.75 18.29
C ASN A 634 16.75 -2.25 16.83
N VAL A 635 15.77 -1.37 16.61
CA VAL A 635 15.48 -0.78 15.29
C VAL A 635 16.41 0.39 14.98
N TYR A 636 16.97 0.98 16.02
CA TYR A 636 17.98 2.05 15.97
C TYR A 636 19.34 1.38 16.05
N GLY A 637 20.17 1.49 15.01
CA GLY A 637 21.49 0.86 14.89
C GLY A 637 22.55 1.31 15.92
N GLU A 638 22.15 1.64 17.15
CA GLU A 638 23.01 1.91 18.30
C GLU A 638 22.79 0.85 19.39
N ARG A 639 23.83 0.54 20.16
CA ARG A 639 23.76 -0.42 21.27
C ARG A 639 22.93 0.15 22.42
N LEU A 640 21.62 -0.04 22.38
CA LEU A 640 20.80 0.06 23.59
C LEU A 640 21.14 -1.13 24.50
N ASP A 641 21.34 -0.84 25.78
CA ASP A 641 21.48 -1.86 26.81
C ASP A 641 20.22 -2.74 26.85
N PRO A 642 20.33 -4.08 26.99
CA PRO A 642 19.17 -4.98 27.02
C PRO A 642 18.11 -4.59 28.06
N GLU A 643 18.49 -4.14 29.25
CA GLU A 643 17.55 -3.72 30.30
C GLU A 643 16.85 -2.42 29.91
N VAL A 644 17.56 -1.52 29.24
CA VAL A 644 16.98 -0.28 28.68
C VAL A 644 16.02 -0.60 27.54
N LEU A 645 16.35 -1.54 26.66
CA LEU A 645 15.47 -1.99 25.59
C LEU A 645 14.21 -2.64 26.14
N GLU A 646 14.33 -3.50 27.16
CA GLU A 646 13.20 -4.15 27.83
C GLU A 646 12.27 -3.10 28.45
N THR A 647 12.81 -2.16 29.21
CA THR A 647 12.05 -1.05 29.81
C THR A 647 11.38 -0.16 28.75
N MET A 648 12.09 0.15 27.66
CA MET A 648 11.54 0.92 26.53
C MET A 648 10.40 0.16 25.84
N MET A 649 10.56 -1.16 25.67
CA MET A 649 9.57 -1.99 25.01
C MET A 649 8.31 -2.18 25.86
N GLU A 650 8.44 -2.36 27.18
CA GLU A 650 7.29 -2.40 28.10
C GLU A 650 6.39 -1.18 27.95
N THR A 651 6.99 0.01 27.85
CA THR A 651 6.25 1.26 27.67
C THR A 651 5.73 1.40 26.23
N TYR A 652 6.51 0.99 25.23
CA TYR A 652 6.16 1.13 23.82
C TYR A 652 4.92 0.30 23.41
N VAL A 653 4.84 -0.96 23.84
CA VAL A 653 3.70 -1.84 23.50
C VAL A 653 2.41 -1.29 24.10
N GLN A 654 2.47 -0.83 25.34
CA GLN A 654 1.37 -0.13 26.00
C GLN A 654 0.95 1.11 25.21
N ASP A 655 1.92 1.95 24.83
CA ASP A 655 1.66 3.18 24.08
C ASP A 655 1.02 2.92 22.71
N GLU A 656 1.49 1.91 21.98
CA GLU A 656 0.92 1.51 20.69
C GLU A 656 -0.50 0.95 20.84
N ALA A 657 -0.77 0.18 21.89
CA ALA A 657 -2.10 -0.34 22.19
C ALA A 657 -3.08 0.79 22.53
N GLU A 658 -2.66 1.74 23.37
CA GLU A 658 -3.42 2.95 23.73
C GLU A 658 -3.72 3.80 22.49
N LYS A 659 -2.70 4.07 21.64
CA LYS A 659 -2.85 4.79 20.37
C LYS A 659 -3.80 4.09 19.41
N GLY A 660 -3.66 2.77 19.25
CA GLY A 660 -4.51 1.99 18.38
C GLY A 660 -5.98 2.03 18.82
N LEU A 661 -6.24 1.99 20.13
CA LEU A 661 -7.57 2.15 20.69
C LEU A 661 -8.14 3.55 20.43
N LEU A 662 -7.33 4.60 20.60
CA LEU A 662 -7.73 5.97 20.29
C LEU A 662 -8.05 6.14 18.79
N TYR A 663 -7.22 5.60 17.90
CA TYR A 663 -7.47 5.60 16.45
C TYR A 663 -8.75 4.88 16.08
N LEU A 664 -9.03 3.72 16.67
CA LEU A 664 -10.27 2.98 16.44
C LEU A 664 -11.48 3.83 16.82
N LEU A 665 -11.45 4.46 18.00
CA LEU A 665 -12.54 5.32 18.46
C LEU A 665 -12.75 6.55 17.57
N ILE A 666 -11.67 7.21 17.14
CA ILE A 666 -11.73 8.37 16.25
C ILE A 666 -12.24 7.96 14.85
N ARG A 667 -11.79 6.82 14.31
CA ARG A 667 -12.23 6.32 13.00
C ARG A 667 -13.73 6.05 12.96
N GLU A 668 -14.27 5.44 14.03
CA GLU A 668 -15.68 5.03 14.08
C GLU A 668 -16.61 6.17 14.53
N GLN A 669 -16.13 7.15 15.28
CA GLN A 669 -16.96 8.26 15.81
C GLN A 669 -16.78 9.58 15.05
N GLY A 670 -15.74 9.71 14.24
CA GLY A 670 -15.38 10.99 13.62
C GLY A 670 -14.80 11.97 14.65
N ALA A 671 -15.08 13.27 14.47
CA ALA A 671 -14.61 14.32 15.38
C ALA A 671 -15.12 14.10 16.81
N THR A 672 -14.22 14.10 17.78
CA THR A 672 -14.52 13.79 19.19
C THR A 672 -13.57 14.53 20.14
N THR A 673 -13.93 14.67 21.41
CA THR A 673 -13.14 15.43 22.40
C THR A 673 -12.29 14.51 23.29
N VAL A 674 -11.22 15.07 23.88
CA VAL A 674 -10.39 14.36 24.87
C VAL A 674 -11.23 13.86 26.05
N ASP A 675 -12.29 14.57 26.42
CA ASP A 675 -13.21 14.20 27.50
C ASP A 675 -14.05 12.97 27.14
N VAL A 676 -14.54 12.91 25.90
CA VAL A 676 -15.26 11.74 25.39
C VAL A 676 -14.32 10.55 25.28
N LEU A 677 -13.09 10.75 24.77
CA LEU A 677 -12.08 9.71 24.69
C LEU A 677 -11.68 9.21 26.09
N ALA A 678 -11.41 10.08 27.05
CA ALA A 678 -11.07 9.72 28.43
C ALA A 678 -12.17 8.91 29.11
N LYS A 679 -13.42 9.32 28.95
CA LYS A 679 -14.57 8.57 29.47
C LYS A 679 -14.72 7.20 28.81
N LYS A 680 -14.43 7.11 27.50
CA LYS A 680 -14.56 5.88 26.73
C LYS A 680 -13.37 4.95 26.81
N THR A 681 -12.15 5.41 27.09
CA THR A 681 -10.95 4.57 27.21
C THR A 681 -10.57 4.29 28.66
N GLY A 682 -10.93 5.17 29.60
CA GLY A 682 -10.44 5.15 30.98
C GLY A 682 -9.04 5.77 31.12
N LEU A 683 -8.44 6.27 30.04
CA LEU A 683 -7.10 6.87 30.06
C LEU A 683 -7.14 8.31 30.61
N PRO A 684 -6.11 8.74 31.37
CA PRO A 684 -5.95 10.13 31.79
C PRO A 684 -5.90 11.09 30.60
N LYS A 685 -6.47 12.30 30.75
CA LYS A 685 -6.56 13.29 29.67
C LYS A 685 -5.18 13.71 29.13
N ASP A 686 -4.20 13.86 30.02
CA ASP A 686 -2.80 14.15 29.71
C ASP A 686 -2.12 13.01 28.92
N ARG A 687 -2.46 11.75 29.24
CA ARG A 687 -1.98 10.57 28.49
C ARG A 687 -2.54 10.52 27.08
N ILE A 688 -3.85 10.79 26.93
CA ILE A 688 -4.50 10.89 25.62
C ILE A 688 -3.87 12.01 24.79
N PHE A 689 -3.66 13.17 25.41
CA PHE A 689 -3.00 14.29 24.75
C PHE A 689 -1.61 13.91 24.23
N LEU A 690 -0.77 13.28 25.07
CA LEU A 690 0.56 12.81 24.68
C LEU A 690 0.51 11.87 23.48
N HIS A 691 -0.41 10.90 23.49
CA HIS A 691 -0.58 9.99 22.35
C HIS A 691 -0.98 10.73 21.09
N MET A 692 -1.98 11.61 21.17
CA MET A 692 -2.46 12.41 20.05
C MET A 692 -1.34 13.27 19.42
N VAL A 693 -0.39 13.79 20.21
CA VAL A 693 0.78 14.53 19.70
C VAL A 693 1.67 13.65 18.82
N THR A 694 1.82 12.37 19.15
CA THR A 694 2.70 11.42 18.43
C THR A 694 2.07 10.79 17.18
N LEU A 695 0.74 10.92 17.00
CA LEU A 695 -0.01 10.42 15.85
C LEU A 695 0.19 11.34 14.63
N LYS A 696 1.34 11.27 13.95
CA LYS A 696 1.69 12.23 12.87
C LYS A 696 0.88 12.08 11.58
N ARG A 697 0.35 13.20 11.06
CA ARG A 697 0.26 13.47 9.61
C ARG A 697 0.46 14.93 9.15
N ASN A 698 0.51 15.95 10.01
CA ASN A 698 0.83 17.34 9.60
C ASN A 698 1.67 18.09 10.66
N GLU A 699 2.92 18.43 10.34
CA GLU A 699 3.94 18.89 11.33
C GLU A 699 3.84 20.37 11.73
N VAL A 700 3.16 21.25 10.98
CA VAL A 700 3.21 22.70 11.23
C VAL A 700 2.34 23.15 12.41
N LEU A 701 1.15 22.57 12.56
CA LEU A 701 0.23 22.91 13.66
C LEU A 701 0.74 22.37 15.01
N THR A 702 1.55 21.31 14.98
CA THR A 702 2.14 20.68 16.16
C THR A 702 3.23 21.57 16.78
N THR A 703 4.16 22.10 15.98
CA THR A 703 5.26 22.95 16.47
C THR A 703 4.77 24.26 17.09
N LEU A 704 3.77 24.90 16.48
CA LEU A 704 3.16 26.14 17.00
C LEU A 704 2.27 25.89 18.23
N GLY A 705 1.64 24.72 18.29
CA GLY A 705 0.83 24.25 19.40
C GLY A 705 1.64 23.87 20.64
N GLU A 706 2.85 23.33 20.47
CA GLU A 706 3.79 22.99 21.55
C GLU A 706 4.28 24.23 22.32
N ASP A 707 4.59 25.32 21.61
CA ASP A 707 5.03 26.57 22.24
C ASP A 707 3.89 27.32 22.98
N ARG A 708 2.62 26.99 22.69
CA ARG A 708 1.45 27.78 23.15
C ARG A 708 0.31 26.97 23.79
N GLY A 709 0.41 25.64 23.88
CA GLY A 709 -0.45 24.77 24.68
C GLY A 709 -1.75 24.26 24.04
N TYR A 710 -1.83 24.08 22.71
CA TYR A 710 -3.03 23.52 22.04
C TYR A 710 -2.68 22.74 20.76
N ILE A 711 -3.31 21.58 20.51
CA ILE A 711 -3.11 20.78 19.29
C ILE A 711 -4.47 20.42 18.66
N ILE A 712 -4.57 20.54 17.34
CA ILE A 712 -5.77 20.34 16.51
C ILE A 712 -5.51 19.19 15.52
N TYR A 713 -6.49 18.30 15.32
CA TYR A 713 -6.41 17.22 14.32
C TYR A 713 -7.67 17.16 13.46
N ASP A 714 -7.52 17.08 12.13
CA ASP A 714 -8.58 16.78 11.16
C ASP A 714 -8.17 15.50 10.40
N VAL A 715 -8.95 14.42 10.53
CA VAL A 715 -8.88 13.28 9.62
C VAL A 715 -10.07 13.39 8.69
N GLN A 716 -9.84 13.92 7.49
CA GLN A 716 -10.92 14.06 6.51
C GLN A 716 -11.51 12.71 6.15
N ARG A 717 -12.77 12.48 6.55
CA ARG A 717 -13.63 11.45 5.97
C ARG A 717 -13.89 11.84 4.51
N THR A 718 -13.52 10.99 3.56
CA THR A 718 -13.87 11.20 2.15
C THR A 718 -15.38 10.95 1.98
N PRO A 719 -16.20 11.97 1.63
CA PRO A 719 -17.64 11.79 1.50
C PRO A 719 -17.97 10.89 0.31
N SER A 720 -19.05 10.11 0.42
CA SER A 720 -19.51 9.26 -0.67
C SER A 720 -20.14 10.08 -1.81
N THR A 721 -20.28 9.49 -3.00
CA THR A 721 -20.95 10.13 -4.15
C THR A 721 -22.38 10.55 -3.81
N LEU A 722 -23.09 9.76 -2.98
CA LEU A 722 -24.45 10.07 -2.53
C LEU A 722 -24.47 11.20 -1.51
N GLU A 723 -23.48 11.29 -0.61
CA GLU A 723 -23.34 12.41 0.33
C GLU A 723 -23.06 13.73 -0.39
N LEU A 724 -22.24 13.69 -1.44
CA LEU A 724 -22.02 14.83 -2.33
C LEU A 724 -23.29 15.23 -3.09
N ALA A 725 -24.02 14.25 -3.65
CA ALA A 725 -25.28 14.48 -4.33
C ALA A 725 -26.36 15.10 -3.40
N LEU A 726 -26.50 14.58 -2.18
CA LEU A 726 -27.46 15.10 -1.20
C LEU A 726 -27.18 16.57 -0.87
N ARG A 727 -25.91 16.90 -0.63
CA ARG A 727 -25.47 18.26 -0.33
C ARG A 727 -25.81 19.21 -1.48
N ASP A 728 -25.46 18.82 -2.71
CA ASP A 728 -25.66 19.67 -3.87
C ASP A 728 -27.17 19.88 -4.15
N ILE A 729 -28.00 18.85 -3.92
CA ILE A 729 -29.46 18.93 -4.03
C ILE A 729 -30.09 19.82 -2.97
N SER A 730 -29.72 19.68 -1.70
CA SER A 730 -30.27 20.50 -0.61
C SER A 730 -29.93 21.99 -0.78
N ASP A 731 -28.73 22.28 -1.28
CA ASP A 731 -28.25 23.65 -1.50
C ASP A 731 -28.96 24.33 -2.66
N LEU A 732 -29.22 23.56 -3.72
CA LEU A 732 -29.90 24.06 -4.90
C LEU A 732 -31.41 24.17 -4.70
N ALA A 733 -32.01 23.31 -3.88
CA ALA A 733 -33.43 23.40 -3.54
C ALA A 733 -33.80 24.77 -2.95
N LEU A 734 -33.02 25.24 -1.97
CA LEU A 734 -33.26 26.54 -1.34
C LEU A 734 -33.08 27.70 -2.33
N LYS A 735 -31.98 27.72 -3.09
CA LYS A 735 -31.70 28.75 -4.10
C LYS A 735 -32.75 28.80 -5.20
N LEU A 736 -33.25 27.63 -5.64
CA LEU A 736 -34.31 27.54 -6.64
C LEU A 736 -35.66 28.00 -6.08
N ALA A 737 -35.97 27.72 -4.81
CA ALA A 737 -37.18 28.21 -4.15
C ALA A 737 -37.19 29.74 -4.06
N GLU A 738 -36.10 30.35 -3.59
CA GLU A 738 -35.96 31.81 -3.52
C GLU A 738 -36.05 32.47 -4.90
N ALA A 739 -35.33 31.93 -5.89
CA ALA A 739 -35.35 32.44 -7.26
C ALA A 739 -36.72 32.27 -7.93
N LYS A 740 -37.44 31.18 -7.65
CA LYS A 740 -38.81 30.94 -8.16
C LYS A 740 -39.77 32.01 -7.65
N THR A 741 -39.79 32.23 -6.33
CA THR A 741 -40.63 33.24 -5.69
C THR A 741 -40.31 34.65 -6.20
N GLU A 742 -39.03 34.93 -6.45
CA GLU A 742 -38.59 36.20 -7.02
C GLU A 742 -39.04 36.39 -8.48
N LEU A 743 -38.93 35.35 -9.31
CA LEU A 743 -39.41 35.39 -10.70
C LEU A 743 -40.92 35.57 -10.78
N GLU A 744 -41.69 34.86 -9.95
CA GLU A 744 -43.16 34.98 -9.90
C GLU A 744 -43.58 36.43 -9.60
N LYS A 745 -42.92 37.08 -8.61
CA LYS A 745 -43.15 38.48 -8.26
C LYS A 745 -42.82 39.45 -9.40
N ILE A 746 -41.71 39.24 -10.11
CA ILE A 746 -41.24 40.16 -11.17
C ILE A 746 -42.07 40.00 -12.46
N THR A 747 -42.60 38.81 -12.72
CA THR A 747 -43.29 38.51 -13.99
C THR A 747 -44.67 39.18 -14.09
N GLU A 748 -45.27 39.55 -12.95
CA GLU A 748 -46.53 40.31 -12.90
C GLU A 748 -46.37 41.73 -13.48
N GLU A 749 -45.33 42.46 -13.08
CA GLU A 749 -45.04 43.82 -13.54
C GLU A 749 -43.52 44.12 -13.60
N ILE A 750 -42.93 44.14 -14.81
CA ILE A 750 -41.49 44.38 -15.00
C ILE A 750 -41.22 45.89 -15.07
N ARG A 751 -40.55 46.44 -14.06
CA ARG A 751 -40.09 47.84 -14.04
C ARG A 751 -38.60 47.95 -14.41
N PRO A 752 -38.10 49.11 -14.89
CA PRO A 752 -36.70 49.28 -15.29
C PRO A 752 -35.68 48.88 -14.20
N GLN A 753 -36.00 49.15 -12.93
CA GLN A 753 -35.16 48.83 -11.77
C GLN A 753 -35.10 47.33 -11.45
N ASP A 754 -36.08 46.55 -11.91
CA ASP A 754 -36.19 45.11 -11.58
C ASP A 754 -35.40 44.22 -12.56
N ILE A 755 -34.85 44.77 -13.65
CA ILE A 755 -34.10 44.02 -14.68
C ILE A 755 -32.85 43.33 -14.12
N GLY A 756 -32.17 43.96 -13.15
CA GLY A 756 -31.03 43.36 -12.48
C GLY A 756 -31.44 42.14 -11.65
N ARG A 757 -32.56 42.23 -10.93
CA ARG A 757 -33.12 41.14 -10.12
C ARG A 757 -33.62 40.00 -11.00
N LEU A 758 -34.28 40.33 -12.11
CA LEU A 758 -34.72 39.37 -13.14
C LEU A 758 -33.53 38.60 -13.74
N ALA A 759 -32.43 39.30 -14.07
CA ALA A 759 -31.23 38.66 -14.59
C ALA A 759 -30.60 37.69 -13.57
N ASN A 760 -30.46 38.12 -12.32
CA ASN A 760 -29.89 37.30 -11.24
C ASN A 760 -30.73 36.05 -10.95
N ALA A 761 -32.07 36.20 -10.94
CA ALA A 761 -32.97 35.07 -10.72
C ALA A 761 -32.88 34.06 -11.87
N LEU A 762 -32.92 34.50 -13.13
CA LEU A 762 -32.74 33.61 -14.29
C LEU A 762 -31.34 32.96 -14.35
N GLU A 763 -30.29 33.67 -13.93
CA GLU A 763 -28.94 33.13 -13.84
C GLU A 763 -28.83 32.06 -12.73
N THR A 764 -29.57 32.22 -11.63
CA THR A 764 -29.65 31.20 -10.57
C THR A 764 -30.26 29.90 -11.12
N PHE A 765 -31.32 29.98 -11.93
CA PHE A 765 -31.87 28.81 -12.63
C PHE A 765 -30.86 28.18 -13.61
N SER A 766 -30.10 29.00 -14.35
CA SER A 766 -29.06 28.50 -15.28
C SER A 766 -27.96 27.75 -14.54
N ARG A 767 -27.40 28.34 -13.49
CA ARG A 767 -26.32 27.74 -12.70
C ARG A 767 -26.80 26.50 -11.93
N ALA A 768 -28.03 26.52 -11.43
CA ALA A 768 -28.64 25.37 -10.80
C ALA A 768 -28.79 24.20 -11.78
N ARG A 769 -29.29 24.45 -13.00
CA ARG A 769 -29.37 23.44 -14.06
C ARG A 769 -28.02 22.79 -14.32
N ASP A 770 -26.98 23.59 -14.55
CA ASP A 770 -25.64 23.10 -14.90
C ASP A 770 -25.04 22.24 -13.77
N LYS A 771 -25.31 22.59 -12.50
CA LYS A 771 -24.89 21.78 -11.34
C LYS A 771 -25.69 20.49 -11.21
N LEU A 772 -27.01 20.55 -11.42
CA LEU A 772 -27.90 19.38 -11.34
C LEU A 772 -27.63 18.35 -12.46
N GLU A 773 -27.02 18.76 -13.58
CA GLU A 773 -26.55 17.87 -14.65
C GLU A 773 -25.34 17.00 -14.22
N GLY A 774 -24.57 17.46 -13.23
CA GLY A 774 -23.47 16.69 -12.65
C GLY A 774 -23.86 15.79 -11.47
N VAL A 775 -25.13 15.79 -11.07
CA VAL A 775 -25.62 14.95 -9.96
C VAL A 775 -25.97 13.57 -10.49
N GLU A 776 -25.17 12.58 -10.09
CA GLU A 776 -25.36 11.18 -10.43
C GLU A 776 -25.89 10.38 -9.24
N VAL A 777 -26.86 9.52 -9.50
CA VAL A 777 -27.40 8.55 -8.55
C VAL A 777 -27.40 7.19 -9.23
N ASP A 778 -26.71 6.20 -8.64
CA ASP A 778 -26.52 4.86 -9.22
C ASP A 778 -25.93 4.88 -10.65
N GLY A 779 -24.92 5.73 -10.86
CA GLY A 779 -24.23 5.89 -12.15
C GLY A 779 -25.08 6.50 -13.28
N SER A 780 -26.23 7.10 -12.95
CA SER A 780 -27.13 7.77 -13.90
C SER A 780 -27.38 9.22 -13.51
N ILE A 781 -27.34 10.13 -14.50
CA ILE A 781 -27.68 11.55 -14.30
C ILE A 781 -29.17 11.69 -14.00
N VAL A 782 -29.49 12.34 -12.89
CA VAL A 782 -30.88 12.52 -12.44
C VAL A 782 -31.62 13.50 -13.37
N ALA A 783 -32.83 13.12 -13.79
CA ALA A 783 -33.75 13.97 -14.55
C ALA A 783 -33.18 14.61 -15.83
N GLY A 784 -32.25 13.92 -16.51
CA GLY A 784 -31.56 14.44 -17.71
C GLY A 784 -32.49 14.92 -18.84
N THR A 785 -33.70 14.34 -18.97
CA THR A 785 -34.72 14.81 -19.93
C THR A 785 -35.36 16.13 -19.53
N ALA A 786 -35.63 16.35 -18.23
CA ALA A 786 -36.16 17.61 -17.70
C ALA A 786 -35.13 18.75 -17.85
N LEU A 787 -33.86 18.48 -17.53
CA LEU A 787 -32.75 19.42 -17.69
C LEU A 787 -32.58 19.85 -19.16
N LYS A 788 -32.57 18.89 -20.09
CA LYS A 788 -32.48 19.17 -21.54
C LYS A 788 -33.67 19.97 -22.06
N SER A 789 -34.87 19.73 -21.53
CA SER A 789 -36.09 20.40 -22.00
C SER A 789 -36.18 21.88 -21.59
N VAL A 790 -35.42 22.30 -20.58
CA VAL A 790 -35.42 23.67 -20.04
C VAL A 790 -34.19 24.48 -20.43
N GLU A 791 -33.08 23.83 -20.80
CA GLU A 791 -31.78 24.45 -21.13
C GLU A 791 -31.91 25.62 -22.12
N GLU A 792 -32.46 25.37 -23.31
CA GLU A 792 -32.57 26.39 -24.34
C GLU A 792 -33.50 27.53 -23.92
N LYS A 793 -34.51 27.24 -23.08
CA LYS A 793 -35.48 28.21 -22.58
C LYS A 793 -34.85 29.14 -21.54
N VAL A 794 -34.10 28.60 -20.57
CA VAL A 794 -33.37 29.39 -19.57
C VAL A 794 -32.31 30.25 -20.25
N ARG A 795 -31.51 29.67 -21.16
CA ARG A 795 -30.47 30.42 -21.89
C ARG A 795 -31.07 31.54 -22.73
N SER A 796 -32.20 31.28 -23.40
CA SER A 796 -32.93 32.30 -24.16
C SER A 796 -33.47 33.41 -23.27
N ALA A 797 -34.04 33.08 -22.11
CA ALA A 797 -34.55 34.06 -21.15
C ALA A 797 -33.43 34.95 -20.58
N VAL A 798 -32.28 34.36 -20.23
CA VAL A 798 -31.08 35.09 -19.76
C VAL A 798 -30.59 36.05 -20.85
N LEU A 799 -30.40 35.55 -22.09
CA LEU A 799 -29.93 36.37 -23.21
C LEU A 799 -30.90 37.51 -23.57
N LEU A 800 -32.21 37.25 -23.57
CA LEU A 800 -33.22 38.28 -23.79
C LEU A 800 -33.13 39.38 -22.72
N THR A 801 -32.98 38.99 -21.46
CA THR A 801 -32.87 39.93 -20.34
C THR A 801 -31.60 40.78 -20.42
N TYR A 802 -30.44 40.19 -20.72
CA TYR A 802 -29.19 40.94 -20.92
C TYR A 802 -29.22 41.85 -22.14
N ARG A 803 -29.85 41.43 -23.24
CA ARG A 803 -30.02 42.27 -24.45
C ARG A 803 -30.90 43.48 -24.15
N THR A 804 -32.01 43.29 -23.43
CA THR A 804 -32.86 44.41 -23.00
C THR A 804 -32.11 45.31 -22.02
N ARG A 805 -31.36 44.74 -21.06
CA ARG A 805 -30.50 45.50 -20.14
C ARG A 805 -29.45 46.35 -20.87
N ALA A 806 -28.86 45.86 -21.95
CA ALA A 806 -27.86 46.58 -22.74
C ALA A 806 -28.45 47.73 -23.58
N LYS A 807 -29.74 47.63 -23.96
CA LYS A 807 -30.45 48.69 -24.71
C LYS A 807 -31.00 49.81 -23.82
N LEU A 808 -31.03 49.60 -22.52
CA LEU A 808 -31.49 50.58 -21.55
C LEU A 808 -30.28 51.36 -21.03
N PRO A 809 -30.35 52.69 -20.94
CA PRO A 809 -29.22 53.47 -20.45
C PRO A 809 -28.91 53.07 -19.01
N SER A 810 -27.61 52.90 -18.72
CA SER A 810 -27.09 52.74 -17.36
C SER A 810 -27.61 53.89 -16.49
N THR A 811 -28.49 53.59 -15.53
CA THR A 811 -28.89 54.53 -14.48
C THR A 811 -27.79 54.78 -13.44
N ARG A 812 -26.54 54.36 -13.70
CA ARG A 812 -25.36 54.80 -12.93
C ARG A 812 -24.63 55.94 -13.66
N PRO A 813 -24.24 57.04 -12.97
CA PRO A 813 -23.51 58.15 -13.58
C PRO A 813 -22.12 57.71 -14.05
N LYS A 814 -21.66 58.23 -15.21
CA LYS A 814 -20.28 58.04 -15.68
C LYS A 814 -19.34 58.92 -14.85
N VAL A 815 -18.31 58.29 -14.30
CA VAL A 815 -17.24 58.85 -13.46
C VAL A 815 -16.54 60.02 -14.17
N SER A 816 -16.56 61.20 -13.55
CA SER A 816 -15.89 62.43 -13.99
C SER A 816 -14.40 62.44 -13.57
N VAL A 817 -13.59 63.33 -14.15
CA VAL A 817 -12.17 63.50 -13.75
C VAL A 817 -12.02 63.96 -12.29
N SER A 818 -13.07 64.56 -11.71
CA SER A 818 -13.18 64.82 -10.27
C SER A 818 -13.29 63.53 -9.46
N ASP A 819 -14.05 62.54 -9.94
CA ASP A 819 -14.27 61.28 -9.22
C ASP A 819 -13.03 60.37 -9.21
N LEU A 820 -12.08 60.59 -10.11
CA LEU A 820 -10.75 59.94 -10.08
C LEU A 820 -9.76 60.58 -9.10
N LYS A 821 -10.02 61.81 -8.62
CA LYS A 821 -9.21 62.43 -7.55
C LYS A 821 -9.57 61.89 -6.16
N ASP A 822 -10.79 61.40 -6.01
CA ASP A 822 -11.33 60.86 -4.76
C ASP A 822 -11.31 59.32 -4.75
N LEU A 823 -10.53 58.69 -5.63
CA LEU A 823 -10.35 57.25 -5.65
C LEU A 823 -9.51 56.84 -4.43
N ASP A 824 -10.16 56.30 -3.41
CA ASP A 824 -9.51 55.74 -2.23
C ASP A 824 -8.78 54.44 -2.62
N VAL A 825 -7.48 54.57 -2.89
CA VAL A 825 -6.59 53.47 -3.24
C VAL A 825 -6.66 52.30 -2.23
N PRO A 826 -6.78 52.53 -0.91
CA PRO A 826 -7.13 51.49 0.07
C PRO A 826 -8.36 50.65 -0.28
N SER A 827 -9.49 51.27 -0.66
CA SER A 827 -10.71 50.55 -1.05
C SER A 827 -10.54 49.69 -2.29
N VAL A 828 -9.75 50.16 -3.28
CA VAL A 828 -9.43 49.37 -4.48
C VAL A 828 -8.47 48.23 -4.17
N LEU A 829 -7.55 48.43 -3.22
CA LEU A 829 -6.67 47.37 -2.71
C LEU A 829 -7.46 46.34 -1.88
N GLU A 830 -8.49 46.73 -1.15
CA GLU A 830 -9.43 45.81 -0.49
C GLU A 830 -10.25 45.02 -1.51
N GLU A 831 -10.72 45.66 -2.57
CA GLU A 831 -11.41 44.97 -3.67
C GLU A 831 -10.47 43.95 -4.34
N TYR A 832 -9.20 44.30 -4.55
CA TYR A 832 -8.17 43.36 -5.04
C TYR A 832 -7.82 42.26 -4.03
N LYS A 833 -7.78 42.54 -2.71
CA LYS A 833 -7.64 41.52 -1.65
C LYS A 833 -8.81 40.54 -1.65
N SER A 834 -10.02 40.98 -1.99
CA SER A 834 -11.19 40.11 -2.08
C SER A 834 -11.19 39.23 -3.35
N GLN A 835 -10.52 39.69 -4.42
CA GLN A 835 -10.42 38.99 -5.71
C GLN A 835 -9.20 38.07 -5.82
N MET A 836 -8.09 38.38 -5.13
CA MET A 836 -6.97 37.45 -4.92
C MET A 836 -7.41 36.40 -3.90
N GLY A 837 -8.18 35.43 -4.38
CA GLY A 837 -8.75 34.35 -3.59
C GLY A 837 -7.74 33.71 -2.65
N TYR A 838 -8.08 33.76 -1.36
CA TYR A 838 -7.72 32.81 -0.31
C TYR A 838 -6.73 31.70 -0.74
N ALA A 839 -5.46 31.87 -0.42
CA ALA A 839 -4.55 30.73 -0.29
C ALA A 839 -5.06 29.84 0.86
N PRO A 840 -5.00 28.50 0.75
CA PRO A 840 -5.72 27.57 1.63
C PRO A 840 -5.03 27.45 2.99
N LEU A 841 -5.24 28.45 3.85
CA LEU A 841 -4.94 28.39 5.28
C LEU A 841 -6.13 27.84 6.08
N LEU A 842 -6.95 26.95 5.53
CA LEU A 842 -8.15 26.40 6.20
C LEU A 842 -9.08 27.45 6.87
N GLY A 843 -8.92 28.75 6.61
CA GLY A 843 -9.61 29.86 7.28
C GLY A 843 -8.92 30.52 8.49
N PHE A 844 -7.66 30.21 8.82
CA PHE A 844 -7.03 30.60 10.12
C PHE A 844 -5.96 31.70 10.06
N GLY A 845 -5.71 32.30 8.90
CA GLY A 845 -4.68 33.35 8.80
C GLY A 845 -4.86 34.30 7.61
N THR A 846 -4.15 35.42 7.68
CA THR A 846 -4.10 36.46 6.65
C THR A 846 -2.66 36.69 6.20
N ILE A 847 -2.48 37.16 4.98
CA ILE A 847 -1.16 37.62 4.50
C ILE A 847 -1.01 39.10 4.85
N GLU A 848 -0.02 39.42 5.69
CA GLU A 848 0.39 40.79 5.96
C GLU A 848 1.46 41.25 4.96
N TRP A 849 1.38 42.52 4.57
CA TRP A 849 2.21 43.13 3.53
C TRP A 849 3.24 44.04 4.21
N LYS A 850 4.54 43.79 4.02
CA LYS A 850 5.60 44.75 4.42
C LYS A 850 6.37 45.22 3.18
N HIS A 851 6.67 46.52 3.11
CA HIS A 851 7.46 47.07 2.01
C HIS A 851 8.94 46.64 2.16
N SER A 852 9.55 46.10 1.12
CA SER A 852 10.97 45.73 1.12
C SER A 852 11.74 46.32 -0.08
N ARG A 853 13.06 46.46 0.08
CA ARG A 853 13.97 47.19 -0.84
C ARG A 853 14.50 46.30 -1.98
N CYS A 854 14.65 46.92 -3.15
CA CYS A 854 15.08 46.34 -4.43
C CYS A 854 16.39 45.52 -4.39
N LEU A 855 16.36 44.31 -4.95
CA LEU A 855 17.54 43.51 -5.34
C LEU A 855 17.88 43.85 -6.81
N GLY A 856 18.86 44.72 -7.01
CA GLY A 856 19.15 45.35 -8.30
C GLY A 856 19.53 44.40 -9.45
N CYS A 857 19.01 44.69 -10.65
CA CYS A 857 19.41 44.06 -11.92
C CYS A 857 20.37 44.96 -12.73
N LYS A 858 21.38 44.34 -13.35
CA LYS A 858 22.55 44.95 -14.02
C LYS A 858 22.34 45.51 -15.44
N SER A 859 21.11 45.65 -15.96
CA SER A 859 20.90 45.99 -17.39
C SER A 859 20.11 47.26 -17.70
N CYS A 860 19.74 48.07 -16.70
CA CYS A 860 19.00 49.31 -16.93
C CYS A 860 19.63 50.46 -16.12
N GLU A 861 20.33 51.40 -16.76
CA GLU A 861 20.79 52.65 -16.13
C GLU A 861 19.64 53.67 -15.92
N ILE A 862 18.47 53.21 -15.47
CA ILE A 862 17.32 54.05 -15.12
C ILE A 862 16.85 53.60 -13.73
N SER A 863 16.80 54.52 -12.76
CA SER A 863 16.29 54.21 -11.42
C SER A 863 14.80 53.83 -11.50
N CYS A 864 14.51 52.56 -11.25
CA CYS A 864 13.15 52.05 -11.13
C CYS A 864 12.49 52.68 -9.89
N PRO A 865 11.23 53.18 -9.95
CA PRO A 865 10.50 53.52 -8.74
C PRO A 865 10.29 52.23 -7.92
N GLU A 866 10.77 52.29 -6.68
CA GLU A 866 10.69 51.30 -5.61
C GLU A 866 9.26 50.75 -5.48
N ASP A 867 9.11 49.44 -5.26
CA ASP A 867 8.08 48.79 -4.41
C ASP A 867 8.04 47.28 -4.71
N ALA A 868 8.85 46.50 -4.00
CA ALA A 868 8.65 45.05 -3.89
C ALA A 868 7.93 44.78 -2.57
N ILE A 869 6.83 44.02 -2.63
CA ILE A 869 6.05 43.71 -1.44
C ILE A 869 6.49 42.36 -0.90
N GLU A 870 6.91 42.33 0.36
CA GLU A 870 7.17 41.11 1.11
C GLU A 870 5.87 40.63 1.76
N LEU A 871 5.49 39.38 1.46
CA LEU A 871 4.29 38.74 1.98
C LEU A 871 4.65 37.87 3.17
N LYS A 872 4.12 38.17 4.36
CA LYS A 872 4.30 37.32 5.55
C LYS A 872 2.97 36.73 6.00
N PRO A 873 2.83 35.40 6.05
CA PRO A 873 1.63 34.76 6.57
C PRO A 873 1.53 34.95 8.10
N VAL A 874 0.35 35.36 8.56
CA VAL A 874 0.03 35.58 9.97
C VAL A 874 -1.22 34.78 10.34
N LEU A 875 -1.11 33.94 11.38
CA LEU A 875 -2.23 33.21 11.95
C LEU A 875 -2.95 34.07 12.99
N ARG A 876 -4.26 34.28 12.81
CA ARG A 876 -5.09 35.15 13.66
C ARG A 876 -5.83 34.37 14.73
N LEU A 877 -5.07 33.73 15.60
CA LEU A 877 -5.60 32.85 16.64
C LEU A 877 -6.49 33.55 17.70
N PRO A 878 -6.25 34.82 18.11
CA PRO A 878 -7.15 35.51 19.05
C PRO A 878 -8.58 35.67 18.53
N GLU A 879 -8.73 35.93 17.22
CA GLU A 879 -10.02 36.14 16.55
C GLU A 879 -10.88 34.85 16.57
N ILE A 880 -10.25 33.66 16.64
CA ILE A 880 -10.93 32.36 16.77
C ILE A 880 -11.74 32.27 18.07
N PHE A 881 -11.27 32.90 19.14
CA PHE A 881 -11.94 32.93 20.44
C PHE A 881 -12.90 34.12 20.61
N GLU A 882 -13.11 34.90 19.55
CA GLU A 882 -14.00 36.07 19.54
C GLU A 882 -15.31 35.84 18.79
N PHE A 883 -15.39 34.77 17.99
CA PHE A 883 -16.65 34.30 17.40
C PHE A 883 -17.70 34.12 18.51
N THR A 884 -18.88 34.69 18.36
CA THR A 884 -20.00 34.43 19.26
C THR A 884 -20.67 33.10 18.92
N ASP A 885 -21.47 32.54 19.83
CA ASP A 885 -22.20 31.29 19.56
C ASP A 885 -23.18 31.48 18.37
N GLU A 886 -23.76 32.66 18.23
CA GLU A 886 -24.62 33.04 17.11
C GLU A 886 -23.85 33.14 15.77
N GLU A 887 -22.59 33.61 15.77
CA GLU A 887 -21.74 33.63 14.57
C GLU A 887 -21.24 32.23 14.18
N MET A 888 -21.09 31.31 15.15
CA MET A 888 -20.70 29.93 14.88
C MET A 888 -21.82 29.14 14.20
N ASP A 889 -23.07 29.42 14.53
CA ASP A 889 -24.25 28.81 13.90
C ASP A 889 -24.38 29.17 12.40
N GLU A 890 -23.78 30.28 11.98
CA GLU A 890 -23.74 30.73 10.58
C GLU A 890 -22.56 30.14 9.78
N LEU A 891 -21.60 29.48 10.44
CA LEU A 891 -20.44 28.86 9.78
C LEU A 891 -20.78 27.47 9.22
N PRO A 892 -20.08 27.03 8.16
CA PRO A 892 -20.11 25.62 7.75
C PRO A 892 -19.80 24.69 8.94
N VAL A 893 -20.56 23.60 9.11
CA VAL A 893 -20.52 22.72 10.30
C VAL A 893 -19.10 22.28 10.68
N ASN A 894 -18.29 21.93 9.70
CA ASN A 894 -16.89 21.56 9.89
C ASN A 894 -16.02 22.70 10.43
N ARG A 895 -16.35 23.96 10.11
CA ARG A 895 -15.73 25.14 10.70
C ARG A 895 -16.31 25.45 12.07
N ALA A 896 -17.62 25.45 12.24
CA ALA A 896 -18.28 25.70 13.54
C ALA A 896 -17.79 24.71 14.62
N LEU A 897 -17.87 23.41 14.31
CA LEU A 897 -17.39 22.33 15.19
C LEU A 897 -15.89 22.45 15.49
N PHE A 898 -15.11 22.92 14.52
CA PHE A 898 -13.70 23.22 14.72
C PHE A 898 -13.49 24.38 15.70
N TYR A 899 -14.20 25.51 15.54
CA TYR A 899 -14.10 26.66 16.45
C TYR A 899 -14.52 26.29 17.88
N GLU A 900 -15.59 25.52 18.04
CA GLU A 900 -16.04 25.00 19.34
C GLU A 900 -15.02 24.04 19.97
N THR A 901 -14.45 23.15 19.16
CA THR A 901 -13.41 22.22 19.59
C THR A 901 -12.16 22.99 20.03
N VAL A 902 -11.73 24.01 19.29
CA VAL A 902 -10.58 24.85 19.67
C VAL A 902 -10.84 25.66 20.93
N LYS A 903 -12.05 26.24 21.08
CA LYS A 903 -12.46 26.96 22.30
C LYS A 903 -12.48 26.07 23.53
N SER A 904 -13.00 24.84 23.40
CA SER A 904 -13.12 23.89 24.52
C SER A 904 -11.80 23.23 24.91
N LEU A 905 -10.85 23.12 23.98
CA LEU A 905 -9.52 22.51 24.20
C LEU A 905 -8.46 23.49 24.72
N ALA A 906 -8.65 24.81 24.59
CA ALA A 906 -7.65 25.79 24.98
C ALA A 906 -7.55 25.99 26.49
N THR A 907 -6.39 25.74 27.08
CA THR A 907 -6.12 25.99 28.51
C THR A 907 -5.94 27.48 28.84
N ASN A 908 -5.60 28.32 27.85
CA ASN A 908 -5.50 29.78 27.96
C ASN A 908 -5.85 30.44 26.60
N LYS A 909 -6.52 31.60 26.61
CA LYS A 909 -6.80 32.38 25.38
C LYS A 909 -5.52 33.05 24.87
N PRO A 910 -5.11 32.85 23.60
CA PRO A 910 -3.99 33.57 23.01
C PRO A 910 -4.27 35.08 22.96
N SER A 911 -3.29 35.90 23.35
CA SER A 911 -3.40 37.37 23.34
C SER A 911 -2.94 38.02 22.03
N ASP A 912 -2.15 37.32 21.21
CA ASP A 912 -1.46 37.90 20.06
C ASP A 912 -1.56 36.98 18.82
N ASN A 913 -1.55 37.61 17.64
CA ASN A 913 -1.42 36.91 16.35
C ASN A 913 -0.04 36.27 16.23
N VAL A 914 0.06 35.16 15.50
CA VAL A 914 1.30 34.39 15.39
C VAL A 914 1.87 34.45 13.97
N LEU A 915 3.10 34.91 13.85
CA LEU A 915 3.87 34.95 12.60
C LEU A 915 4.50 33.57 12.34
N VAL A 916 4.29 33.03 11.14
CA VAL A 916 4.85 31.73 10.75
C VAL A 916 6.32 31.93 10.30
N PRO A 917 7.29 31.11 10.79
CA PRO A 917 8.69 31.17 10.34
C PRO A 917 8.85 30.89 8.83
N GLU A 918 9.85 31.51 8.20
CA GLU A 918 10.10 31.43 6.74
C GLU A 918 10.49 30.03 6.24
N ASP A 919 10.92 29.14 7.14
CA ASP A 919 11.44 27.79 6.88
C ASP A 919 10.51 26.65 7.36
N ALA A 920 9.27 26.97 7.78
CA ALA A 920 8.32 25.97 8.24
C ALA A 920 7.91 25.00 7.11
N PRO A 921 8.00 23.67 7.29
CA PRO A 921 7.73 22.70 6.24
C PRO A 921 6.28 22.80 5.73
N GLY A 922 6.10 23.07 4.44
CA GLY A 922 4.78 23.33 3.82
C GLY A 922 4.48 24.81 3.54
N PHE A 923 5.37 25.72 3.92
CA PHE A 923 5.31 27.14 3.58
C PHE A 923 6.56 27.54 2.78
N GLY A 924 6.38 28.32 1.72
CA GLY A 924 7.46 28.86 0.91
C GLY A 924 7.30 30.37 0.73
N THR A 925 8.39 31.06 0.38
CA THR A 925 8.36 32.48 -0.02
C THR A 925 7.67 32.63 -1.37
N VAL A 926 6.61 33.46 -1.42
CA VAL A 926 5.97 33.85 -2.69
C VAL A 926 6.69 35.09 -3.21
N GLU A 927 7.52 34.93 -4.24
CA GLU A 927 8.03 36.07 -5.01
C GLU A 927 6.96 36.50 -6.03
N VAL A 928 6.39 37.68 -5.83
CA VAL A 928 5.43 38.27 -6.78
C VAL A 928 6.17 39.20 -7.72
N ASP A 929 6.33 38.80 -8.98
CA ASP A 929 6.95 39.63 -10.01
C ASP A 929 5.89 40.60 -10.58
N LEU A 930 5.71 41.75 -9.92
CA LEU A 930 4.74 42.78 -10.32
C LEU A 930 5.23 43.62 -11.51
N TRP A 931 5.26 43.03 -12.70
CA TRP A 931 5.47 43.77 -13.96
C TRP A 931 4.17 44.27 -14.61
N LEU A 932 3.20 44.72 -13.81
CA LEU A 932 1.94 45.28 -14.30
C LEU A 932 1.84 46.78 -14.01
N CYS A 933 2.24 47.57 -15.01
CA CYS A 933 2.11 49.02 -15.04
C CYS A 933 0.63 49.45 -15.02
N VAL A 934 0.23 50.19 -13.99
CA VAL A 934 -1.12 50.72 -13.72
C VAL A 934 -1.59 51.79 -14.73
N ALA A 935 -0.92 52.00 -15.87
CA ALA A 935 -1.18 53.16 -16.73
C ALA A 935 -1.88 52.89 -18.08
N CYS A 936 -2.04 51.66 -18.56
CA CYS A 936 -2.67 51.45 -19.88
C CYS A 936 -3.45 50.13 -20.04
N ARG A 937 -4.75 50.15 -19.73
CA ARG A 937 -5.72 49.07 -20.05
C ARG A 937 -6.01 48.93 -21.57
N THR A 938 -5.01 49.05 -22.45
CA THR A 938 -5.23 49.00 -23.91
C THR A 938 -4.28 48.05 -24.67
N CYS A 939 -3.33 47.39 -24.00
CA CYS A 939 -2.32 46.55 -24.68
C CYS A 939 -2.35 45.05 -24.31
N VAL A 940 -3.51 44.46 -24.01
CA VAL A 940 -3.63 43.02 -23.66
C VAL A 940 -3.43 42.06 -24.87
N ARG A 941 -2.96 42.51 -26.05
CA ARG A 941 -2.92 41.64 -27.25
C ARG A 941 -1.61 41.52 -28.05
N ARG A 942 -0.45 41.98 -27.55
CA ARG A 942 0.81 41.87 -28.32
C ARG A 942 2.11 41.51 -27.55
N CYS A 943 2.02 40.92 -26.37
CA CYS A 943 3.19 40.29 -25.73
C CYS A 943 3.05 38.76 -25.86
N PRO A 944 4.09 38.00 -26.25
CA PRO A 944 4.02 36.55 -26.32
C PRO A 944 4.15 35.97 -24.90
N GLY A 945 3.12 36.18 -24.09
CA GLY A 945 2.80 35.35 -22.93
C GLY A 945 1.72 34.33 -23.31
N PRO A 946 1.55 33.25 -22.54
CA PRO A 946 0.60 32.18 -22.86
C PRO A 946 -0.84 32.71 -23.03
N GLU A 947 -1.62 32.05 -23.89
CA GLU A 947 -2.88 32.55 -24.48
C GLU A 947 -4.02 32.86 -23.48
N ASP A 948 -3.87 32.47 -22.21
CA ASP A 948 -4.85 32.71 -21.16
C ASP A 948 -4.32 33.78 -20.20
N GLY A 949 -4.72 35.03 -20.42
CA GLY A 949 -4.40 36.12 -19.51
C GLY A 949 -4.95 35.86 -18.11
N ALA A 950 -4.09 35.45 -17.18
CA ALA A 950 -4.33 35.45 -15.75
C ALA A 950 -3.00 35.45 -15.00
N LEU A 951 -3.00 36.05 -13.81
CA LEU A 951 -1.94 35.93 -12.82
C LEU A 951 -1.83 34.43 -12.44
N GLU A 952 -0.83 33.72 -12.95
CA GLU A 952 -0.58 32.34 -12.55
C GLU A 952 0.22 32.35 -11.24
N LEU A 953 -0.46 32.06 -10.12
CA LEU A 953 0.19 31.68 -8.87
C LEU A 953 0.73 30.26 -9.03
N GLU A 954 1.97 30.12 -9.48
CA GLU A 954 2.64 28.83 -9.55
C GLU A 954 3.06 28.40 -8.11
N LEU A 955 2.18 27.70 -7.39
CA LEU A 955 2.53 26.97 -6.17
C LEU A 955 3.42 25.77 -6.55
N LYS A 956 4.74 25.96 -6.57
CA LYS A 956 5.68 24.85 -6.77
C LYS A 956 5.71 23.95 -5.54
N TRP A 957 5.04 22.81 -5.61
CA TRP A 957 5.26 21.69 -4.70
C TRP A 957 5.87 20.53 -5.49
N SER A 958 7.07 20.06 -5.10
CA SER A 958 7.64 18.74 -5.43
C SER A 958 9.08 18.64 -4.91
N LEU A 959 9.31 17.94 -3.77
CA LEU A 959 10.67 17.75 -3.25
C LEU A 959 11.50 16.70 -4.00
N PRO A 960 10.94 15.64 -4.62
CA PRO A 960 11.76 14.69 -5.41
C PRO A 960 12.33 15.27 -6.73
N GLU A 961 11.73 16.31 -7.33
CA GLU A 961 12.22 16.86 -8.61
C GLU A 961 13.27 17.97 -8.47
N VAL A 962 13.36 18.66 -7.33
CA VAL A 962 14.37 19.70 -7.10
C VAL A 962 15.77 19.11 -6.86
N VAL A 963 15.87 17.96 -6.19
CA VAL A 963 17.14 17.22 -6.03
C VAL A 963 17.68 16.73 -7.38
N LYS A 964 16.81 16.55 -8.37
CA LYS A 964 17.16 15.97 -9.69
C LYS A 964 17.65 17.01 -10.71
N LYS A 965 17.51 18.32 -10.47
CA LYS A 965 17.78 19.36 -11.50
C LYS A 965 19.04 20.22 -11.31
N ILE A 966 19.71 20.26 -10.16
CA ILE A 966 20.99 21.02 -10.04
C ILE A 966 22.03 20.24 -9.22
N THR A 967 22.03 18.94 -9.42
CA THR A 967 23.25 18.12 -9.46
C THR A 967 23.86 18.11 -10.87
N SER A 968 23.42 19.03 -11.77
CA SER A 968 23.86 19.10 -13.17
C SER A 968 24.64 20.37 -13.58
N GLU A 969 25.05 21.23 -12.64
CA GLU A 969 26.04 22.30 -12.89
C GLU A 969 27.15 22.32 -11.81
N THR A 970 27.85 21.19 -11.74
CA THR A 970 29.31 21.07 -11.52
C THR A 970 29.80 20.08 -12.56
#